data_AF-A0A8T8WFN1-F1
#
_entry.id   AF-A0A8T8WFN1-F1
#
_cell.length_a   1.000
_cell.length_b   1.000
_cell.length_c   1.000
_cell.angle_alpha   90.00
_cell.angle_beta   90.00
_cell.angle_gamma   90.00
#
_symmetry.space_group_name_H-M   'P 1'
#
loop_
_entity.id
_entity.type
_entity.pdbx_description
1 polymer ?
#
loop_
_entity_poly.entity_id
_entity_poly.type
_entity_poly.pdbx_seq_one_letter_code
_entity_poly.pdbx_strand_id
1 'polypeptide(L)'
;MRRRNFLGAVGASAGALAVGSTGARAETTDSDRVDELLFDSTASLLAADGTPAAADADFVAVRAEPTAVTVDEDGDGDAVEYPDDRPIPLAGVDGDVVAFGAPVVQNGTDFLYGNEEVVLNALDRVAGSGTVAFDETHGQFYDADAHTAFIQYAELNGYAFEATGTDGDFAAALSRADAAVVTSPSEGFSDEELDALAAFVADGGGLLLFDQSDFGNFDATDNLNEIAGALDLAFRFNDDQVIDGTNNAGVGFVPTTTRFDADYPELFADRKGLGFEVDTSRTYTAEVVEVTDGDTVDVRIPRSGAPDYFDTVRLLGIDTPETTADPELPAEWEGIDSIEYLLSKGEASATWARGELSGATVDLSFDPAEGARGDFGRLLCYLRYDADGDGSRDDSYNRRAVAGGYARVYDSGLTNHDAFIEVERTARERGLGVWEGSDPDASAPTRPSRVEKVLFPRAAPIEAGEGAAVVARAGESASVPGAPLAAVDEGASVALVGAQTIGEDYDGPDAPVDDPDAYDAYQFTTGVVDDLTARAGEVLIDGGHGQFAAEESVSAEDAAYFQRYLEGLDTGFTQYNELASMRKLTRGRAVVVSAPTEDYADAELAALRRYARGGGAVVVLAGRAADRERVNGLLDALDADLALGAGAVDDASANAGRPDLPVTNDVAVEPPVLGSERDRDEGKGHGRGRGEDGEEDSLAGALFG
;
A
#
# COMPACT_ATOMS: atom_id res chain seq x y z
N MET A 1 -0.91 -1.77 -11.72
CA MET A 1 -1.51 -0.94 -10.66
C MET A 1 -0.68 0.34 -10.59
N ARG A 2 -1.18 1.53 -10.96
CA ARG A 2 -0.37 2.76 -10.79
C ARG A 2 0.10 2.86 -9.34
N ARG A 3 1.35 3.28 -9.09
CA ARG A 3 1.74 3.89 -7.80
C ARG A 3 0.80 5.07 -7.59
N ARG A 4 -0.35 4.81 -6.97
CA ARG A 4 -1.15 5.85 -6.36
C ARG A 4 -0.24 6.36 -5.26
N ASN A 5 0.41 7.49 -5.54
CA ASN A 5 1.05 8.30 -4.51
C ASN A 5 0.12 8.26 -3.30
N PHE A 6 0.63 7.73 -2.20
CA PHE A 6 0.02 7.75 -0.87
C PHE A 6 -0.48 9.16 -0.46
N LEU A 7 -0.12 10.21 -1.23
CA LEU A 7 -0.37 11.61 -0.97
C LEU A 7 -0.86 12.43 -2.20
N GLY A 8 -1.26 11.80 -3.30
CA GLY A 8 -1.43 12.50 -4.60
C GLY A 8 -2.75 13.24 -4.86
N ALA A 9 -3.85 12.89 -4.19
CA ALA A 9 -5.19 13.35 -4.58
C ALA A 9 -5.99 14.01 -3.43
N VAL A 10 -5.38 14.95 -2.70
CA VAL A 10 -6.14 16.01 -2.02
C VAL A 10 -5.37 17.30 -2.11
N GLY A 11 -5.88 18.25 -2.89
CA GLY A 11 -5.42 19.62 -2.88
C GLY A 11 -5.48 20.20 -1.46
N ALA A 12 -4.32 20.53 -0.92
CA ALA A 12 -4.08 21.52 0.14
C ALA A 12 -5.26 21.77 1.10
N SER A 13 -5.45 20.88 2.07
CA SER A 13 -5.89 21.29 3.40
C SER A 13 -5.27 20.39 4.45
N ALA A 14 -4.39 21.01 5.26
CA ALA A 14 -3.75 20.38 6.39
C ALA A 14 -4.79 19.91 7.41
N GLY A 15 -5.00 18.61 7.47
CA GLY A 15 -5.72 17.91 8.53
C GLY A 15 -4.89 16.69 8.89
N ALA A 16 -4.50 16.56 10.16
CA ALA A 16 -3.72 15.44 10.66
C ALA A 16 -4.31 14.10 10.16
N LEU A 17 -3.47 13.29 9.52
CA LEU A 17 -3.72 11.86 9.40
C LEU A 17 -3.75 11.33 10.84
N ALA A 18 -4.95 11.27 11.39
CA ALA A 18 -5.17 10.50 12.59
C ALA A 18 -4.82 9.07 12.21
N VAL A 19 -3.84 8.47 12.89
CA VAL A 19 -3.72 7.03 13.00
C VAL A 19 -5.11 6.54 13.41
N GLY A 20 -5.86 6.12 12.41
CA GLY A 20 -7.18 5.56 12.58
C GLY A 20 -6.94 4.21 13.22
N SER A 21 -6.92 4.19 14.56
CA SER A 21 -7.33 2.98 15.24
C SER A 21 -8.68 2.63 14.61
N THR A 22 -8.71 1.57 13.82
CA THR A 22 -9.93 0.87 13.45
C THR A 22 -10.52 0.39 14.76
N GLY A 23 -11.21 1.31 15.44
CA GLY A 23 -11.93 1.02 16.65
C GLY A 23 -12.95 -0.01 16.25
N ALA A 24 -12.82 -1.21 16.83
CA ALA A 24 -13.72 -2.32 16.65
C ALA A 24 -15.15 -1.82 16.43
N ARG A 25 -15.62 -1.91 15.18
CA ARG A 25 -16.98 -1.52 14.84
C ARG A 25 -17.83 -2.65 15.38
N ALA A 26 -18.38 -2.41 16.57
CA ALA A 26 -19.11 -3.40 17.35
C ALA A 26 -20.06 -4.20 16.46
N GLU A 27 -20.12 -5.52 16.66
CA GLU A 27 -21.17 -6.40 16.10
C GLU A 27 -22.47 -5.62 16.03
N THR A 28 -23.04 -5.54 14.83
CA THR A 28 -24.30 -4.88 14.45
C THR A 28 -24.93 -4.15 15.62
N THR A 29 -24.85 -2.81 15.62
CA THR A 29 -25.63 -2.04 16.59
C THR A 29 -27.05 -2.59 16.61
N ASP A 30 -27.69 -2.64 17.77
CA ASP A 30 -29.07 -3.10 17.98
C ASP A 30 -30.07 -2.13 17.31
N SER A 31 -29.72 -1.60 16.12
CA SER A 31 -30.42 -0.68 15.26
C SER A 31 -31.35 -1.48 14.36
N ASP A 32 -32.55 -0.98 14.17
CA ASP A 32 -33.50 -1.53 13.20
C ASP A 32 -33.20 -1.02 11.77
N ARG A 33 -32.07 -0.31 11.55
CA ARG A 33 -31.72 0.37 10.28
C ARG A 33 -30.21 0.37 10.01
N VAL A 34 -29.84 0.18 8.74
CA VAL A 34 -28.48 0.36 8.23
C VAL A 34 -28.10 1.83 8.41
N ASP A 35 -26.96 2.07 9.07
CA ASP A 35 -26.53 3.41 9.47
C ASP A 35 -25.63 4.10 8.43
N GLU A 36 -24.82 3.34 7.70
CA GLU A 36 -23.81 3.85 6.77
C GLU A 36 -23.51 2.78 5.72
N LEU A 37 -23.37 3.17 4.45
CA LEU A 37 -22.97 2.28 3.36
C LEU A 37 -21.57 2.61 2.86
N LEU A 38 -20.85 1.59 2.38
CA LEU A 38 -19.59 1.76 1.64
C LEU A 38 -19.83 1.54 0.14
N PHE A 39 -19.07 2.22 -0.70
CA PHE A 39 -19.11 2.08 -2.15
C PHE A 39 -17.68 1.97 -2.68
N ASP A 40 -17.19 0.74 -2.86
CA ASP A 40 -15.84 0.51 -3.39
C ASP A 40 -15.83 0.74 -4.90
N SER A 41 -15.01 1.71 -5.35
CA SER A 41 -14.78 1.98 -6.77
C SER A 41 -16.09 2.24 -7.52
N THR A 42 -16.87 3.20 -7.02
CA THR A 42 -18.21 3.52 -7.55
C THR A 42 -18.19 4.61 -8.60
N ALA A 43 -19.02 4.43 -9.61
CA ALA A 43 -19.53 5.47 -10.49
C ALA A 43 -20.73 6.18 -9.86
N SER A 44 -21.09 7.34 -10.40
CA SER A 44 -22.30 8.08 -10.08
C SER A 44 -23.43 7.80 -11.07
N LEU A 45 -24.67 8.18 -10.74
CA LEU A 45 -25.80 8.11 -11.69
C LEU A 45 -26.12 9.49 -12.26
N LEU A 46 -26.46 9.56 -13.54
CA LEU A 46 -26.94 10.74 -14.27
C LEU A 46 -28.46 10.73 -14.45
N ALA A 47 -29.02 11.86 -14.89
CA ALA A 47 -30.39 11.88 -15.40
C ALA A 47 -30.50 11.14 -16.74
N ALA A 48 -31.73 10.75 -17.13
CA ALA A 48 -32.02 10.06 -18.39
C ALA A 48 -31.48 10.74 -19.67
N ASP A 49 -31.21 12.05 -19.64
CA ASP A 49 -30.64 12.80 -20.76
C ASP A 49 -29.10 12.89 -20.73
N GLY A 50 -28.44 12.19 -19.81
CA GLY A 50 -26.98 12.17 -19.64
C GLY A 50 -26.42 13.42 -18.95
N THR A 51 -27.27 14.24 -18.31
CA THR A 51 -26.80 15.40 -17.54
C THR A 51 -26.78 15.09 -16.03
N PRO A 52 -26.02 15.87 -15.21
CA PRO A 52 -26.01 15.68 -13.77
C PRO A 52 -27.43 15.75 -13.19
N ALA A 53 -27.82 14.71 -12.44
CA ALA A 53 -29.15 14.56 -11.88
C ALA A 53 -29.52 15.74 -10.99
N ALA A 54 -30.79 16.15 -11.03
CA ALA A 54 -31.28 17.22 -10.15
C ALA A 54 -31.11 16.82 -8.67
N ALA A 55 -30.84 17.81 -7.80
CA ALA A 55 -30.64 17.54 -6.37
C ALA A 55 -31.85 16.87 -5.70
N ASP A 56 -33.04 17.14 -6.23
CA ASP A 56 -34.34 16.59 -5.84
C ASP A 56 -34.87 15.55 -6.83
N ALA A 57 -34.00 14.90 -7.61
CA ALA A 57 -34.41 13.81 -8.49
C ALA A 57 -35.04 12.66 -7.69
N ASP A 58 -36.27 12.32 -8.04
CA ASP A 58 -37.10 11.36 -7.29
C ASP A 58 -36.52 9.94 -7.29
N PHE A 59 -35.71 9.56 -8.29
CA PHE A 59 -35.15 8.21 -8.40
C PHE A 59 -34.01 7.93 -7.41
N VAL A 60 -33.43 8.96 -6.77
CA VAL A 60 -32.17 8.82 -6.03
C VAL A 60 -32.42 8.26 -4.63
N ALA A 61 -31.92 7.06 -4.35
CA ALA A 61 -32.04 6.40 -3.04
C ALA A 61 -30.86 6.70 -2.11
N VAL A 62 -29.63 6.78 -2.66
CA VAL A 62 -28.40 7.03 -1.91
C VAL A 62 -27.58 8.12 -2.60
N ARG A 63 -27.00 9.02 -1.80
CA ARG A 63 -26.12 10.11 -2.28
C ARG A 63 -24.76 10.03 -1.61
N ALA A 64 -23.72 10.48 -2.28
CA ALA A 64 -22.41 10.68 -1.66
C ALA A 64 -22.45 11.80 -0.61
N GLU A 65 -21.49 11.78 0.32
CA GLU A 65 -21.28 12.89 1.25
C GLU A 65 -20.85 14.16 0.51
N PRO A 66 -21.11 15.38 1.02
CA PRO A 66 -20.82 16.63 0.31
C PRO A 66 -19.33 16.91 0.05
N THR A 67 -18.44 16.11 0.62
CA THR A 67 -16.98 16.16 0.42
C THR A 67 -16.51 15.31 -0.75
N ALA A 68 -17.38 14.42 -1.27
CA ALA A 68 -17.06 13.59 -2.41
C ALA A 68 -17.01 14.41 -3.71
N VAL A 69 -16.17 13.96 -4.64
CA VAL A 69 -16.00 14.54 -5.98
C VAL A 69 -15.99 13.43 -7.02
N THR A 70 -16.37 13.76 -8.24
CA THR A 70 -16.26 12.89 -9.42
C THR A 70 -14.93 13.15 -10.11
N VAL A 71 -14.23 12.11 -10.53
CA VAL A 71 -13.00 12.20 -11.33
C VAL A 71 -13.11 11.32 -12.57
N ASP A 72 -12.43 11.76 -13.64
CA ASP A 72 -12.15 10.99 -14.85
C ASP A 72 -10.77 10.32 -14.66
N GLU A 73 -10.77 9.08 -14.17
CA GLU A 73 -9.58 8.39 -13.71
C GLU A 73 -8.79 7.74 -14.86
N ASP A 74 -9.46 7.35 -15.95
CA ASP A 74 -8.82 6.81 -17.15
C ASP A 74 -8.33 7.91 -18.12
N GLY A 75 -8.92 9.11 -18.04
CA GLY A 75 -8.53 10.32 -18.72
C GLY A 75 -8.96 10.38 -20.20
N ASP A 76 -9.97 9.62 -20.62
CA ASP A 76 -10.44 9.62 -21.99
C ASP A 76 -11.50 10.72 -22.30
N GLY A 77 -12.08 11.31 -21.25
CA GLY A 77 -12.90 12.50 -21.28
C GLY A 77 -14.40 12.28 -21.56
N ASP A 78 -14.93 11.09 -21.29
CA ASP A 78 -16.37 10.79 -21.37
C ASP A 78 -17.12 10.90 -20.02
N ALA A 79 -16.41 11.02 -18.90
CA ALA A 79 -16.95 11.35 -17.59
C ALA A 79 -17.75 12.67 -17.56
N VAL A 80 -18.93 12.65 -16.93
CA VAL A 80 -19.73 13.86 -16.68
C VAL A 80 -19.47 14.39 -15.28
N GLU A 81 -18.74 15.51 -15.16
CA GLU A 81 -18.48 16.14 -13.87
C GLU A 81 -19.75 16.67 -13.18
N TYR A 82 -19.89 16.35 -11.89
CA TYR A 82 -20.91 16.94 -11.02
C TYR A 82 -20.49 18.32 -10.49
N PRO A 83 -21.36 19.35 -10.55
CA PRO A 83 -21.07 20.63 -9.90
C PRO A 83 -20.99 20.51 -8.37
N ASP A 84 -20.12 21.29 -7.72
CA ASP A 84 -19.91 21.31 -6.25
C ASP A 84 -21.20 21.47 -5.42
N ASP A 85 -22.25 22.11 -5.96
CA ASP A 85 -23.52 22.33 -5.26
C ASP A 85 -24.56 21.22 -5.51
N ARG A 86 -24.20 20.19 -6.26
CA ARG A 86 -25.07 19.10 -6.68
C ARG A 86 -24.70 17.81 -5.95
N PRO A 87 -25.64 17.20 -5.20
CA PRO A 87 -25.39 15.89 -4.62
C PRO A 87 -25.16 14.83 -5.70
N ILE A 88 -24.12 14.03 -5.53
CA ILE A 88 -23.75 12.92 -6.42
C ILE A 88 -24.60 11.69 -6.05
N PRO A 89 -25.47 11.17 -6.93
CA PRO A 89 -26.23 9.93 -6.69
C PRO A 89 -25.34 8.70 -6.80
N LEU A 90 -25.47 7.76 -5.86
CA LEU A 90 -24.72 6.48 -5.84
C LEU A 90 -25.61 5.25 -6.04
N ALA A 91 -26.90 5.38 -5.72
CA ALA A 91 -27.89 4.34 -6.00
C ALA A 91 -29.25 4.95 -6.36
N GLY A 92 -29.95 4.29 -7.28
CA GLY A 92 -31.19 4.76 -7.88
C GLY A 92 -32.27 3.69 -7.93
N VAL A 93 -33.53 4.11 -7.93
CA VAL A 93 -34.71 3.23 -8.04
C VAL A 93 -35.67 3.83 -9.05
N ASP A 94 -36.02 3.06 -10.07
CA ASP A 94 -37.09 3.39 -11.01
C ASP A 94 -37.99 2.17 -11.27
N GLY A 95 -39.24 2.25 -10.81
CA GLY A 95 -40.17 1.12 -10.83
C GLY A 95 -39.62 -0.10 -10.07
N ASP A 96 -39.51 -1.22 -10.80
CA ASP A 96 -39.01 -2.51 -10.32
C ASP A 96 -37.50 -2.71 -10.64
N VAL A 97 -36.78 -1.62 -10.94
CA VAL A 97 -35.34 -1.60 -11.17
C VAL A 97 -34.62 -0.84 -10.06
N VAL A 98 -33.57 -1.44 -9.49
CA VAL A 98 -32.64 -0.78 -8.56
C VAL A 98 -31.23 -0.82 -9.14
N ALA A 99 -30.55 0.31 -9.14
CA ALA A 99 -29.21 0.47 -9.66
C ALA A 99 -28.24 0.93 -8.57
N PHE A 100 -27.02 0.40 -8.60
CA PHE A 100 -25.90 0.81 -7.78
C PHE A 100 -24.72 1.17 -8.67
N GLY A 101 -24.01 2.25 -8.34
CA GLY A 101 -22.81 2.68 -9.08
C GLY A 101 -21.57 1.80 -8.85
N ALA A 102 -21.66 0.80 -7.97
CA ALA A 102 -20.59 -0.15 -7.68
C ALA A 102 -21.20 -1.55 -7.46
N PRO A 103 -20.44 -2.63 -7.68
CA PRO A 103 -20.72 -3.87 -6.98
C PRO A 103 -20.58 -3.57 -5.49
N VAL A 104 -21.66 -3.72 -4.74
CA VAL A 104 -21.68 -3.40 -3.29
C VAL A 104 -21.74 -4.66 -2.44
N VAL A 105 -21.69 -5.85 -3.05
CA VAL A 105 -21.87 -7.16 -2.39
C VAL A 105 -20.95 -8.26 -2.93
N GLN A 106 -19.91 -7.90 -3.66
CA GLN A 106 -18.81 -8.77 -4.05
C GLN A 106 -18.08 -9.31 -2.81
N ASN A 107 -17.47 -10.48 -2.96
CA ASN A 107 -16.57 -11.07 -1.98
C ASN A 107 -15.47 -10.04 -1.62
N GLY A 108 -15.13 -9.96 -0.33
CA GLY A 108 -14.22 -8.92 0.19
C GLY A 108 -14.90 -7.63 0.65
N THR A 109 -16.19 -7.40 0.33
CA THR A 109 -16.94 -6.25 0.87
C THR A 109 -16.98 -6.31 2.41
N ASP A 110 -16.71 -5.18 3.07
CA ASP A 110 -16.89 -5.04 4.52
C ASP A 110 -18.37 -4.95 4.89
N PHE A 111 -19.00 -6.09 5.11
CA PHE A 111 -20.39 -6.20 5.50
C PHE A 111 -20.71 -5.63 6.91
N LEU A 112 -19.74 -5.05 7.64
CA LEU A 112 -20.04 -4.25 8.83
C LEU A 112 -20.77 -2.93 8.51
N TYR A 113 -20.82 -2.53 7.24
CA TYR A 113 -21.62 -1.41 6.74
C TYR A 113 -23.04 -1.84 6.30
N GLY A 114 -23.40 -3.12 6.33
CA GLY A 114 -24.78 -3.56 6.02
C GLY A 114 -25.15 -3.46 4.53
N ASN A 115 -24.16 -3.39 3.64
CA ASN A 115 -24.38 -3.38 2.20
C ASN A 115 -25.20 -4.59 1.71
N GLU A 116 -24.94 -5.77 2.27
CA GLU A 116 -25.69 -7.00 1.98
C GLU A 116 -27.17 -6.89 2.33
N GLU A 117 -27.50 -6.15 3.39
CA GLU A 117 -28.89 -5.92 3.78
C GLU A 117 -29.58 -5.02 2.79
N VAL A 118 -28.92 -3.98 2.31
CA VAL A 118 -29.51 -3.05 1.34
C VAL A 118 -29.78 -3.75 0.01
N VAL A 119 -28.87 -4.62 -0.45
CA VAL A 119 -29.12 -5.40 -1.68
C VAL A 119 -30.20 -6.47 -1.46
N LEU A 120 -30.24 -7.13 -0.31
CA LEU A 120 -31.32 -8.06 0.01
C LEU A 120 -32.67 -7.34 0.11
N ASN A 121 -32.73 -6.15 0.71
CA ASN A 121 -33.92 -5.31 0.75
C ASN A 121 -34.34 -4.85 -0.66
N ALA A 122 -33.38 -4.60 -1.56
CA ALA A 122 -33.67 -4.30 -2.96
C ALA A 122 -34.34 -5.51 -3.64
N LEU A 123 -33.83 -6.73 -3.45
CA LEU A 123 -34.50 -7.96 -3.91
C LEU A 123 -35.89 -8.13 -3.29
N ASP A 124 -36.04 -7.86 -1.99
CA ASP A 124 -37.33 -7.96 -1.28
C ASP A 124 -38.34 -6.95 -1.86
N ARG A 125 -37.85 -5.77 -2.27
CA ARG A 125 -38.66 -4.73 -2.90
C ARG A 125 -39.13 -5.13 -4.30
N VAL A 126 -38.23 -5.64 -5.15
CA VAL A 126 -38.52 -5.87 -6.57
C VAL A 126 -39.10 -7.26 -6.87
N ALA A 127 -38.85 -8.26 -6.03
CA ALA A 127 -39.35 -9.62 -6.21
C ALA A 127 -40.01 -10.22 -4.95
N GLY A 128 -39.54 -9.85 -3.76
CA GLY A 128 -40.06 -10.34 -2.46
C GLY A 128 -39.67 -11.78 -2.09
N SER A 129 -39.52 -12.67 -3.06
CA SER A 129 -38.92 -14.02 -2.94
C SER A 129 -38.90 -14.67 -4.32
N GLY A 130 -38.04 -15.65 -4.56
CA GLY A 130 -38.14 -16.47 -5.77
C GLY A 130 -36.79 -16.78 -6.40
N THR A 131 -36.80 -17.03 -7.71
CA THR A 131 -35.59 -17.32 -8.48
C THR A 131 -34.96 -16.02 -8.97
N VAL A 132 -33.65 -15.87 -8.78
CA VAL A 132 -32.86 -14.75 -9.28
C VAL A 132 -31.94 -15.26 -10.38
N ALA A 133 -32.10 -14.77 -11.61
CA ALA A 133 -31.15 -15.02 -12.69
C ALA A 133 -29.94 -14.11 -12.51
N PHE A 134 -28.73 -14.67 -12.48
CA PHE A 134 -27.49 -13.89 -12.48
C PHE A 134 -26.89 -13.97 -13.88
N ASP A 135 -26.80 -12.83 -14.58
CA ASP A 135 -26.22 -12.79 -15.92
C ASP A 135 -24.72 -13.10 -15.86
N GLU A 136 -24.27 -14.00 -16.72
CA GLU A 136 -22.85 -14.29 -16.98
C GLU A 136 -22.58 -14.37 -18.50
N THR A 137 -23.58 -14.11 -19.35
CA THR A 137 -23.45 -14.29 -20.81
C THR A 137 -22.75 -13.13 -21.50
N HIS A 138 -22.51 -12.01 -20.83
CA HIS A 138 -21.96 -10.79 -21.43
C HIS A 138 -20.60 -10.39 -20.84
N GLY A 139 -19.82 -11.39 -20.42
CA GLY A 139 -18.44 -11.21 -19.94
C GLY A 139 -18.39 -10.33 -18.69
N GLN A 140 -19.27 -10.60 -17.72
CA GLN A 140 -19.35 -9.87 -16.45
C GLN A 140 -17.97 -9.82 -15.80
N PHE A 141 -17.51 -8.62 -15.45
CA PHE A 141 -16.29 -8.48 -14.66
C PHE A 141 -16.48 -9.10 -13.26
N TYR A 142 -17.67 -8.91 -12.68
CA TYR A 142 -18.09 -9.54 -11.42
C TYR A 142 -19.18 -10.58 -11.64
N ASP A 143 -18.78 -11.83 -11.78
CA ASP A 143 -19.67 -12.98 -11.97
C ASP A 143 -20.30 -13.48 -10.65
N ALA A 144 -21.03 -14.61 -10.68
CA ALA A 144 -21.64 -15.16 -9.49
C ALA A 144 -20.60 -15.72 -8.49
N ASP A 145 -19.45 -16.19 -8.96
CA ASP A 145 -18.35 -16.67 -8.09
C ASP A 145 -17.82 -15.51 -7.24
N ALA A 146 -17.68 -14.32 -7.84
CA ALA A 146 -17.36 -13.07 -7.15
C ALA A 146 -18.42 -12.62 -6.11
N HIS A 147 -19.62 -13.22 -6.09
CA HIS A 147 -20.73 -12.87 -5.18
C HIS A 147 -21.16 -14.02 -4.26
N THR A 148 -20.35 -15.07 -4.15
CA THR A 148 -20.69 -16.30 -3.42
C THR A 148 -21.20 -16.03 -1.99
N ALA A 149 -20.58 -15.12 -1.23
CA ALA A 149 -21.01 -14.81 0.14
C ALA A 149 -22.45 -14.27 0.19
N PHE A 150 -22.75 -13.28 -0.67
CA PHE A 150 -24.06 -12.67 -0.75
C PHE A 150 -25.11 -13.65 -1.31
N ILE A 151 -24.76 -14.45 -2.31
CA ILE A 151 -25.68 -15.46 -2.86
C ILE A 151 -26.09 -16.45 -1.77
N GLN A 152 -25.14 -16.99 -1.00
CA GLN A 152 -25.45 -17.87 0.14
C GLN A 152 -26.34 -17.18 1.17
N TYR A 153 -26.10 -15.89 1.42
CA TYR A 153 -26.90 -15.09 2.34
C TYR A 153 -28.35 -14.91 1.84
N ALA A 154 -28.53 -14.55 0.57
CA ALA A 154 -29.85 -14.38 -0.02
C ALA A 154 -30.62 -15.71 -0.10
N GLU A 155 -29.94 -16.83 -0.38
CA GLU A 155 -30.55 -18.16 -0.36
C GLU A 155 -31.06 -18.57 1.02
N LEU A 156 -30.32 -18.26 2.09
CA LEU A 156 -30.79 -18.44 3.46
C LEU A 156 -32.02 -17.58 3.78
N ASN A 157 -32.20 -16.49 3.05
CA ASN A 157 -33.33 -15.57 3.16
C ASN A 157 -34.48 -15.85 2.17
N GLY A 158 -34.44 -16.98 1.45
CA GLY A 158 -35.58 -17.47 0.68
C GLY A 158 -35.51 -17.24 -0.84
N TYR A 159 -34.35 -16.81 -1.35
CA TYR A 159 -34.08 -16.75 -2.78
C TYR A 159 -33.44 -18.04 -3.29
N ALA A 160 -33.43 -18.21 -4.62
CA ALA A 160 -32.67 -19.24 -5.31
C ALA A 160 -31.92 -18.58 -6.47
N PHE A 161 -30.59 -18.55 -6.43
CA PHE A 161 -29.81 -17.95 -7.50
C PHE A 161 -29.51 -18.98 -8.61
N GLU A 162 -29.67 -18.56 -9.86
CA GLU A 162 -29.33 -19.33 -11.05
C GLU A 162 -28.43 -18.48 -11.95
N ALA A 163 -27.11 -18.71 -11.89
CA ALA A 163 -26.17 -18.13 -12.83
C ALA A 163 -26.35 -18.73 -14.23
N THR A 164 -26.33 -17.91 -15.26
CA THR A 164 -26.53 -18.38 -16.65
C THR A 164 -25.35 -19.17 -17.19
N GLY A 165 -24.14 -18.92 -16.67
CA GLY A 165 -22.89 -19.32 -17.29
C GLY A 165 -22.59 -18.51 -18.56
N THR A 166 -21.32 -18.50 -18.97
CA THR A 166 -20.84 -17.75 -20.15
C THR A 166 -21.43 -18.24 -21.48
N ASP A 167 -21.77 -19.54 -21.58
CA ASP A 167 -22.41 -20.14 -22.75
C ASP A 167 -23.96 -20.18 -22.62
N GLY A 168 -24.51 -19.39 -21.69
CA GLY A 168 -25.92 -19.37 -21.32
C GLY A 168 -26.84 -18.74 -22.38
N ASP A 169 -28.11 -18.58 -22.00
CA ASP A 169 -29.13 -17.85 -22.76
C ASP A 169 -29.89 -16.98 -21.76
N PHE A 170 -29.52 -15.70 -21.71
CA PHE A 170 -30.04 -14.75 -20.73
C PHE A 170 -31.55 -14.56 -20.88
N ALA A 171 -32.04 -14.38 -22.11
CA ALA A 171 -33.47 -14.25 -22.39
C ALA A 171 -34.28 -15.49 -21.92
N ALA A 172 -33.73 -16.71 -22.09
CA ALA A 172 -34.35 -17.92 -21.59
C ALA A 172 -34.28 -18.05 -20.05
N ALA A 173 -33.29 -17.46 -19.40
CA ALA A 173 -33.18 -17.40 -17.94
C ALA A 173 -34.25 -16.47 -17.34
N LEU A 174 -34.45 -15.29 -17.92
CA LEU A 174 -35.48 -14.32 -17.51
C LEU A 174 -36.88 -14.95 -17.44
N SER A 175 -37.22 -15.83 -18.39
CA SER A 175 -38.54 -16.49 -18.43
C SER A 175 -38.86 -17.40 -17.23
N ARG A 176 -37.85 -17.72 -16.41
CA ARG A 176 -37.93 -18.62 -15.26
C ARG A 176 -37.60 -17.91 -13.93
N ALA A 177 -37.24 -16.63 -13.99
CA ALA A 177 -36.83 -15.86 -12.84
C ALA A 177 -37.93 -14.92 -12.38
N ASP A 178 -37.85 -14.50 -11.12
CA ASP A 178 -38.65 -13.45 -10.50
C ASP A 178 -37.85 -12.13 -10.41
N ALA A 179 -36.51 -12.22 -10.35
CA ALA A 179 -35.59 -11.11 -10.51
C ALA A 179 -34.39 -11.47 -11.39
N ALA A 180 -33.68 -10.46 -11.90
CA ALA A 180 -32.40 -10.62 -12.57
C ALA A 180 -31.34 -9.67 -11.98
N VAL A 181 -30.08 -10.09 -12.02
CA VAL A 181 -28.90 -9.30 -11.68
C VAL A 181 -28.02 -9.18 -12.91
N VAL A 182 -27.64 -7.95 -13.25
CA VAL A 182 -26.63 -7.67 -14.27
C VAL A 182 -25.55 -6.79 -13.63
N THR A 183 -24.31 -7.24 -13.73
CA THR A 183 -23.10 -6.52 -13.28
C THR A 183 -22.26 -6.13 -14.50
N SER A 184 -21.41 -5.12 -14.36
CA SER A 184 -20.44 -4.57 -15.33
C SER A 184 -20.17 -5.46 -16.55
N PRO A 185 -21.02 -5.40 -17.61
CA PRO A 185 -21.00 -6.33 -18.72
C PRO A 185 -20.00 -5.86 -19.78
N SER A 186 -18.92 -6.59 -20.03
CA SER A 186 -17.91 -6.19 -21.03
C SER A 186 -18.39 -6.34 -22.49
N GLU A 187 -19.47 -7.10 -22.73
CA GLU A 187 -20.11 -7.24 -24.03
C GLU A 187 -21.53 -6.63 -24.05
N GLY A 188 -21.93 -6.07 -25.19
CA GLY A 188 -23.26 -5.50 -25.37
C GLY A 188 -24.36 -6.54 -25.58
N PHE A 189 -25.60 -6.16 -25.28
CA PHE A 189 -26.79 -7.02 -25.38
C PHE A 189 -27.36 -6.98 -26.79
N SER A 190 -27.93 -8.09 -27.26
CA SER A 190 -28.68 -8.09 -28.52
C SER A 190 -30.04 -7.38 -28.40
N ASP A 191 -30.58 -6.90 -29.52
CA ASP A 191 -31.94 -6.33 -29.58
C ASP A 191 -32.97 -7.31 -28.99
N GLU A 192 -32.82 -8.62 -29.24
CA GLU A 192 -33.71 -9.64 -28.69
C GLU A 192 -33.61 -9.79 -27.16
N GLU A 193 -32.42 -9.63 -26.58
CA GLU A 193 -32.22 -9.67 -25.13
C GLU A 193 -32.76 -8.42 -24.45
N LEU A 194 -32.52 -7.23 -25.05
CA LEU A 194 -33.08 -5.97 -24.58
C LEU A 194 -34.62 -5.99 -24.62
N ASP A 195 -35.21 -6.50 -25.70
CA ASP A 195 -36.67 -6.69 -25.80
C ASP A 195 -37.20 -7.67 -24.74
N ALA A 196 -36.45 -8.75 -24.46
CA ALA A 196 -36.83 -9.74 -23.45
C ALA A 196 -36.75 -9.15 -22.02
N LEU A 197 -35.72 -8.37 -21.73
CA LEU A 197 -35.54 -7.69 -20.46
C LEU A 197 -36.62 -6.62 -20.24
N ALA A 198 -36.92 -5.82 -21.26
CA ALA A 198 -38.00 -4.83 -21.21
C ALA A 198 -39.36 -5.49 -20.98
N ALA A 199 -39.63 -6.63 -21.64
CA ALA A 199 -40.86 -7.41 -21.41
C ALA A 199 -40.91 -8.00 -19.99
N PHE A 200 -39.78 -8.53 -19.50
CA PHE A 200 -39.65 -9.08 -18.15
C PHE A 200 -39.98 -8.05 -17.07
N VAL A 201 -39.37 -6.87 -17.13
CA VAL A 201 -39.64 -5.77 -16.17
C VAL A 201 -41.08 -5.27 -16.31
N ALA A 202 -41.59 -5.11 -17.53
CA ALA A 202 -42.99 -4.68 -17.75
C ALA A 202 -44.03 -5.68 -17.20
N ASP A 203 -43.69 -6.97 -17.15
CA ASP A 203 -44.51 -8.04 -16.57
C ASP A 203 -44.34 -8.18 -15.04
N GLY A 204 -43.53 -7.30 -14.41
CA GLY A 204 -43.32 -7.22 -12.97
C GLY A 204 -42.12 -8.02 -12.46
N GLY A 205 -41.18 -8.39 -13.34
CA GLY A 205 -39.89 -8.95 -12.97
C GLY A 205 -38.96 -7.87 -12.42
N GLY A 206 -38.25 -8.18 -11.34
CA GLY A 206 -37.32 -7.24 -10.70
C GLY A 206 -35.94 -7.23 -11.37
N LEU A 207 -35.26 -6.09 -11.41
CA LEU A 207 -33.91 -5.98 -11.97
C LEU A 207 -32.97 -5.23 -11.03
N LEU A 208 -31.81 -5.83 -10.74
CA LEU A 208 -30.69 -5.15 -10.09
C LEU A 208 -29.58 -4.93 -11.11
N LEU A 209 -29.09 -3.68 -11.18
CA LEU A 209 -27.98 -3.27 -12.02
C LEU A 209 -26.83 -2.79 -11.14
N PHE A 210 -25.63 -3.28 -11.42
CA PHE A 210 -24.40 -2.86 -10.76
C PHE A 210 -23.40 -2.40 -11.80
N ASP A 211 -23.01 -1.15 -11.68
CA ASP A 211 -21.94 -0.54 -12.44
C ASP A 211 -20.62 -0.59 -11.66
N GLN A 212 -19.57 0.03 -12.17
CA GLN A 212 -18.31 0.23 -11.47
C GLN A 212 -17.59 1.48 -12.01
N SER A 213 -16.60 1.98 -11.28
CA SER A 213 -15.85 3.15 -11.72
C SER A 213 -15.04 2.93 -13.00
N ASP A 214 -14.79 4.02 -13.72
CA ASP A 214 -13.92 4.19 -14.91
C ASP A 214 -12.44 3.77 -14.73
N PHE A 215 -11.98 3.38 -13.54
CA PHE A 215 -10.58 3.01 -13.29
C PHE A 215 -10.12 1.85 -14.20
N GLY A 216 -9.29 2.19 -15.19
CA GLY A 216 -8.74 1.24 -16.15
C GLY A 216 -9.67 0.89 -17.32
N ASN A 217 -10.78 1.63 -17.50
CA ASN A 217 -11.77 1.46 -18.57
C ASN A 217 -12.41 0.05 -18.57
N PHE A 218 -12.88 -0.37 -17.40
CA PHE A 218 -13.55 -1.66 -17.20
C PHE A 218 -15.03 -1.51 -16.82
N ASP A 219 -15.47 -0.29 -16.56
CA ASP A 219 -16.82 0.17 -16.20
C ASP A 219 -17.91 -0.37 -17.14
N ALA A 220 -17.62 -0.40 -18.44
CA ALA A 220 -18.55 -0.83 -19.46
C ALA A 220 -19.91 -0.08 -19.38
N THR A 221 -19.85 1.19 -18.98
CA THR A 221 -20.98 2.09 -18.73
C THR A 221 -21.96 2.13 -19.91
N ASP A 222 -21.44 2.11 -21.13
CA ASP A 222 -22.22 2.12 -22.36
C ASP A 222 -23.19 0.93 -22.46
N ASN A 223 -22.76 -0.29 -22.12
CA ASN A 223 -23.58 -1.49 -22.22
C ASN A 223 -24.73 -1.48 -21.18
N LEU A 224 -24.47 -0.98 -19.97
CA LEU A 224 -25.52 -0.75 -18.96
C LEU A 224 -26.49 0.36 -19.37
N ASN A 225 -25.99 1.40 -20.04
CA ASN A 225 -26.81 2.49 -20.54
C ASN A 225 -27.68 2.10 -21.75
N GLU A 226 -27.31 1.07 -22.52
CA GLU A 226 -28.19 0.44 -23.51
C GLU A 226 -29.40 -0.23 -22.84
N ILE A 227 -29.19 -0.96 -21.73
CA ILE A 227 -30.27 -1.51 -20.89
C ILE A 227 -31.16 -0.38 -20.35
N ALA A 228 -30.56 0.64 -19.74
CA ALA A 228 -31.31 1.77 -19.19
C ALA A 228 -32.12 2.52 -20.26
N GLY A 229 -31.59 2.60 -21.48
CA GLY A 229 -32.27 3.14 -22.65
C GLY A 229 -33.46 2.30 -23.12
N ALA A 230 -33.30 0.99 -23.21
CA ALA A 230 -34.35 0.06 -23.64
C ALA A 230 -35.54 0.03 -22.66
N LEU A 231 -35.25 0.17 -21.36
CA LEU A 231 -36.24 0.21 -20.29
C LEU A 231 -36.86 1.61 -20.04
N ASP A 232 -36.38 2.66 -20.72
CA ASP A 232 -36.77 4.07 -20.51
C ASP A 232 -36.57 4.53 -19.05
N LEU A 233 -35.47 4.11 -18.41
CA LEU A 233 -35.18 4.45 -17.02
C LEU A 233 -34.91 5.94 -16.83
N ALA A 234 -35.29 6.45 -15.66
CA ALA A 234 -35.09 7.83 -15.24
C ALA A 234 -33.62 8.25 -15.05
N PHE A 235 -32.69 7.28 -15.03
CA PHE A 235 -31.27 7.49 -14.79
C PHE A 235 -30.39 6.82 -15.86
N ARG A 236 -29.13 7.27 -15.92
CA ARG A 236 -28.03 6.63 -16.64
C ARG A 236 -26.87 6.42 -15.68
N PHE A 237 -25.98 5.51 -16.00
CA PHE A 237 -24.69 5.37 -15.34
C PHE A 237 -23.71 6.41 -15.90
N ASN A 238 -22.87 6.98 -15.03
CA ASN A 238 -21.82 7.91 -15.40
C ASN A 238 -20.51 7.14 -15.57
N ASP A 239 -19.70 7.54 -16.54
CA ASP A 239 -18.37 6.97 -16.71
C ASP A 239 -17.37 7.75 -15.84
N ASP A 240 -17.53 7.65 -14.52
CA ASP A 240 -16.68 8.37 -13.56
C ASP A 240 -16.24 7.49 -12.39
N GLN A 241 -15.30 8.01 -11.58
CA GLN A 241 -15.06 7.51 -10.23
C GLN A 241 -15.47 8.58 -9.21
N VAL A 242 -16.27 8.18 -8.22
CA VAL A 242 -16.54 9.00 -7.05
C VAL A 242 -15.48 8.74 -5.99
N ILE A 243 -14.75 9.78 -5.59
CA ILE A 243 -13.76 9.72 -4.51
C ILE A 243 -14.14 10.67 -3.37
N ASP A 244 -13.85 10.28 -2.13
CA ASP A 244 -14.00 11.12 -0.95
C ASP A 244 -12.81 10.92 0.00
N GLY A 245 -11.93 11.91 0.11
CA GLY A 245 -10.78 11.85 1.03
C GLY A 245 -11.15 12.01 2.52
N THR A 246 -12.40 12.33 2.84
CA THR A 246 -12.88 12.60 4.21
C THR A 246 -13.78 11.49 4.76
N ASN A 247 -14.76 11.03 3.98
CA ASN A 247 -15.70 9.98 4.38
C ASN A 247 -15.44 8.75 3.52
N ASN A 248 -14.53 7.89 3.97
CA ASN A 248 -14.15 6.67 3.28
C ASN A 248 -13.75 5.55 4.24
N ALA A 249 -13.72 4.33 3.71
CA ALA A 249 -13.24 3.14 4.40
C ALA A 249 -11.74 2.93 4.14
N GLY A 250 -10.91 3.81 4.69
CA GLY A 250 -9.44 3.71 4.64
C GLY A 250 -8.80 4.44 3.46
N VAL A 251 -9.41 4.39 2.28
CA VAL A 251 -8.87 5.02 1.07
C VAL A 251 -9.95 5.75 0.27
N GLY A 252 -9.58 6.86 -0.36
CA GLY A 252 -10.53 7.82 -0.94
C GLY A 252 -11.45 7.28 -2.03
N PHE A 253 -11.09 6.20 -2.73
CA PHE A 253 -11.94 5.56 -3.75
C PHE A 253 -12.93 4.53 -3.18
N VAL A 254 -12.97 4.38 -1.85
CA VAL A 254 -13.99 3.60 -1.14
C VAL A 254 -14.83 4.55 -0.26
N PRO A 255 -15.56 5.51 -0.86
CA PRO A 255 -16.39 6.45 -0.11
C PRO A 255 -17.43 5.75 0.76
N THR A 256 -17.72 6.33 1.91
CA THR A 256 -18.82 5.92 2.78
C THR A 256 -19.87 7.03 2.86
N THR A 257 -21.12 6.65 3.13
CA THR A 257 -22.22 7.63 3.20
C THR A 257 -23.33 7.22 4.16
N THR A 258 -23.89 8.23 4.81
CA THR A 258 -25.09 8.13 5.65
C THR A 258 -26.32 8.75 4.97
N ARG A 259 -26.19 9.23 3.73
CA ARG A 259 -27.18 10.07 3.05
C ARG A 259 -28.20 9.25 2.27
N PHE A 260 -29.11 8.66 3.02
CA PHE A 260 -30.24 7.88 2.51
C PHE A 260 -31.47 8.75 2.30
N ASP A 261 -32.16 8.55 1.18
CA ASP A 261 -33.43 9.21 0.92
C ASP A 261 -34.55 8.62 1.81
N ALA A 262 -35.42 9.51 2.29
CA ALA A 262 -36.49 9.13 3.21
C ALA A 262 -37.68 8.48 2.49
N ASP A 263 -37.73 8.57 1.16
CA ASP A 263 -38.78 7.96 0.34
C ASP A 263 -38.56 6.46 0.07
N TYR A 264 -37.38 5.93 0.39
CA TYR A 264 -37.02 4.50 0.29
C TYR A 264 -36.65 3.87 1.65
N PRO A 265 -37.44 4.04 2.72
CA PRO A 265 -37.06 3.60 4.06
C PRO A 265 -36.90 2.07 4.17
N GLU A 266 -37.59 1.30 3.33
CA GLU A 266 -37.50 -0.16 3.30
C GLU A 266 -36.16 -0.68 2.77
N LEU A 267 -35.44 0.09 1.94
CA LEU A 267 -34.11 -0.31 1.46
C LEU A 267 -33.07 -0.38 2.58
N PHE A 268 -33.30 0.35 3.68
CA PHE A 268 -32.33 0.52 4.75
C PHE A 268 -32.73 -0.20 6.03
N ALA A 269 -33.74 -1.08 6.02
CA ALA A 269 -34.06 -1.88 7.19
C ALA A 269 -32.91 -2.85 7.51
N ASP A 270 -32.51 -2.96 8.77
CA ASP A 270 -31.39 -3.80 9.17
C ASP A 270 -31.84 -5.17 9.69
N ARG A 271 -31.03 -6.19 9.43
CA ARG A 271 -31.16 -7.54 9.96
C ARG A 271 -29.77 -8.04 10.32
N LYS A 272 -29.70 -9.18 11.02
CA LYS A 272 -28.41 -9.82 11.25
C LYS A 272 -27.89 -10.40 9.93
N GLY A 273 -27.00 -9.64 9.29
CA GLY A 273 -26.40 -9.96 8.00
C GLY A 273 -25.07 -10.73 8.08
N LEU A 274 -24.21 -10.45 7.11
CA LEU A 274 -22.94 -11.12 6.86
C LEU A 274 -21.78 -10.57 7.71
N GLY A 275 -21.94 -9.37 8.28
CA GLY A 275 -20.94 -8.66 9.09
C GLY A 275 -20.09 -9.59 9.96
N PHE A 276 -18.77 -9.48 9.79
CA PHE A 276 -17.79 -10.35 10.46
C PHE A 276 -16.53 -9.58 10.79
N GLU A 277 -16.30 -9.38 12.09
CA GLU A 277 -15.06 -8.79 12.58
C GLU A 277 -14.04 -9.88 12.90
N VAL A 278 -12.84 -9.74 12.33
CA VAL A 278 -11.74 -10.67 12.54
C VAL A 278 -11.02 -10.35 13.86
N ASP A 279 -10.83 -11.37 14.71
CA ASP A 279 -10.07 -11.28 15.95
C ASP A 279 -8.59 -11.59 15.66
N THR A 280 -7.77 -10.55 15.61
CA THR A 280 -6.33 -10.65 15.28
C THR A 280 -5.53 -11.51 16.26
N SER A 281 -6.08 -11.82 17.44
CA SER A 281 -5.44 -12.74 18.40
C SER A 281 -5.61 -14.22 18.05
N ARG A 282 -6.40 -14.54 17.02
CA ARG A 282 -6.72 -15.91 16.60
C ARG A 282 -6.05 -16.29 15.30
N THR A 283 -6.00 -17.60 15.10
CA THR A 283 -5.68 -18.21 13.81
C THR A 283 -6.98 -18.68 13.16
N TYR A 284 -7.12 -18.42 11.86
CA TYR A 284 -8.27 -18.83 11.06
C TYR A 284 -7.84 -19.88 10.05
N THR A 285 -8.53 -21.03 10.05
CA THR A 285 -8.39 -22.00 8.95
C THR A 285 -9.23 -21.53 7.78
N ALA A 286 -8.60 -21.40 6.61
CA ALA A 286 -9.23 -20.93 5.39
C ALA A 286 -8.90 -21.85 4.20
N GLU A 287 -9.67 -21.77 3.13
CA GLU A 287 -9.34 -22.34 1.83
C GLU A 287 -8.93 -21.20 0.90
N VAL A 288 -7.81 -21.34 0.20
CA VAL A 288 -7.43 -20.41 -0.87
C VAL A 288 -8.26 -20.72 -2.11
N VAL A 289 -9.13 -19.78 -2.49
CA VAL A 289 -10.03 -19.92 -3.63
C VAL A 289 -9.39 -19.37 -4.91
N GLU A 290 -8.60 -18.31 -4.80
CA GLU A 290 -7.87 -17.71 -5.90
C GLU A 290 -6.48 -17.23 -5.46
N VAL A 291 -5.53 -17.25 -6.40
CA VAL A 291 -4.18 -16.71 -6.21
C VAL A 291 -3.99 -15.63 -7.27
N THR A 292 -4.15 -14.38 -6.84
CA THR A 292 -4.01 -13.18 -7.67
C THR A 292 -2.57 -13.10 -8.20
N ASP A 293 -1.60 -13.08 -7.29
CA ASP A 293 -0.17 -13.00 -7.57
C ASP A 293 0.67 -13.74 -6.51
N GLY A 294 1.94 -13.37 -6.35
CA GLY A 294 2.86 -14.05 -5.44
C GLY A 294 2.73 -13.65 -3.96
N ASP A 295 2.01 -12.59 -3.63
CA ASP A 295 1.82 -12.09 -2.27
C ASP A 295 0.36 -11.76 -1.92
N THR A 296 -0.57 -11.97 -2.86
CA THR A 296 -2.00 -11.72 -2.68
C THR A 296 -2.84 -12.96 -3.05
N VAL A 297 -3.74 -13.35 -2.15
CA VAL A 297 -4.64 -14.50 -2.32
C VAL A 297 -6.04 -14.19 -1.82
N ASP A 298 -7.06 -14.77 -2.47
CA ASP A 298 -8.43 -14.74 -1.97
C ASP A 298 -8.74 -16.01 -1.21
N VAL A 299 -9.40 -15.84 -0.06
CA VAL A 299 -9.66 -16.93 0.87
C VAL A 299 -11.13 -17.04 1.23
N ARG A 300 -11.55 -18.27 1.50
CA ARG A 300 -12.83 -18.63 2.11
C ARG A 300 -12.58 -19.13 3.52
N ILE A 301 -13.08 -18.42 4.53
CA ILE A 301 -13.07 -18.80 5.94
C ILE A 301 -14.43 -19.44 6.28
N PRO A 302 -14.49 -20.76 6.49
CA PRO A 302 -15.76 -21.42 6.79
C PRO A 302 -16.31 -21.03 8.15
N ARG A 303 -17.61 -20.73 8.25
CA ARG A 303 -18.26 -20.35 9.52
C ARG A 303 -19.35 -21.34 9.93
N SER A 304 -19.38 -21.70 11.20
CA SER A 304 -20.40 -22.63 11.72
C SER A 304 -21.70 -21.89 12.01
N GLY A 305 -22.76 -22.20 11.25
CA GLY A 305 -24.09 -21.62 11.46
C GLY A 305 -24.25 -20.19 10.92
N ALA A 306 -23.36 -19.76 10.05
CA ALA A 306 -23.41 -18.52 9.26
C ALA A 306 -22.84 -18.81 7.86
N PRO A 307 -23.14 -17.98 6.84
CA PRO A 307 -22.47 -18.06 5.54
C PRO A 307 -20.97 -17.99 5.66
N ASP A 308 -20.25 -18.58 4.70
CA ASP A 308 -18.81 -18.50 4.66
C ASP A 308 -18.35 -17.04 4.48
N TYR A 309 -17.16 -16.73 4.98
CA TYR A 309 -16.57 -15.41 4.86
C TYR A 309 -15.51 -15.42 3.77
N PHE A 310 -15.59 -14.48 2.83
CA PHE A 310 -14.66 -14.37 1.71
C PHE A 310 -13.93 -13.03 1.78
N ASP A 311 -12.62 -13.06 1.56
CA ASP A 311 -11.79 -11.87 1.65
C ASP A 311 -10.48 -12.02 0.90
N THR A 312 -9.86 -10.91 0.56
CA THR A 312 -8.52 -10.83 -0.03
C THR A 312 -7.48 -10.65 1.05
N VAL A 313 -6.41 -11.43 0.99
CA VAL A 313 -5.29 -11.41 1.94
C VAL A 313 -4.04 -10.89 1.25
N ARG A 314 -3.46 -9.80 1.78
CA ARG A 314 -2.07 -9.38 1.49
C ARG A 314 -1.14 -10.07 2.48
N LEU A 315 -0.17 -10.80 1.94
CA LEU A 315 0.76 -11.61 2.72
C LEU A 315 1.86 -10.72 3.33
N LEU A 316 1.88 -10.68 4.66
CA LEU A 316 2.75 -9.77 5.41
C LEU A 316 4.25 -10.07 5.24
N GLY A 317 5.04 -9.00 5.14
CA GLY A 317 6.50 -9.01 5.12
C GLY A 317 7.13 -9.53 3.83
N ILE A 318 6.36 -9.71 2.76
CA ILE A 318 6.85 -10.12 1.45
C ILE A 318 6.27 -9.23 0.35
N ASP A 319 7.07 -8.99 -0.67
CA ASP A 319 6.66 -8.28 -1.89
C ASP A 319 7.24 -9.02 -3.10
N THR A 320 6.38 -9.42 -4.03
CA THR A 320 6.81 -10.13 -5.24
C THR A 320 7.02 -9.15 -6.38
N PRO A 321 7.94 -9.45 -7.34
CA PRO A 321 8.02 -8.62 -8.53
C PRO A 321 6.67 -8.57 -9.23
N GLU A 322 6.31 -7.40 -9.73
CA GLU A 322 5.05 -7.14 -10.39
C GLU A 322 4.96 -7.90 -11.71
N THR A 323 3.73 -8.22 -12.12
CA THR A 323 3.48 -8.84 -13.44
C THR A 323 3.32 -7.82 -14.56
N THR A 324 3.26 -6.53 -14.21
CA THR A 324 3.13 -5.40 -15.15
C THR A 324 4.10 -4.28 -14.79
N ALA A 325 4.51 -3.48 -15.78
CA ALA A 325 5.58 -2.48 -15.62
C ALA A 325 5.27 -1.33 -14.64
N ASP A 326 4.00 -1.06 -14.37
CA ASP A 326 3.55 -0.02 -13.45
C ASP A 326 2.70 -0.72 -12.38
N PRO A 327 3.15 -0.82 -11.11
CA PRO A 327 3.99 0.16 -10.37
C PRO A 327 5.48 -0.20 -10.16
N GLU A 328 5.97 -1.25 -10.81
CA GLU A 328 7.28 -1.85 -10.51
C GLU A 328 8.45 -0.84 -10.50
N LEU A 329 9.24 -0.88 -9.42
CA LEU A 329 10.36 0.03 -9.22
C LEU A 329 11.68 -0.74 -9.06
N PRO A 330 12.55 -0.74 -10.09
CA PRO A 330 13.86 -1.39 -10.00
C PRO A 330 14.74 -0.93 -8.82
N ALA A 331 14.55 0.28 -8.30
CA ALA A 331 15.34 0.80 -7.17
C ALA A 331 15.19 -0.07 -5.89
N GLU A 332 14.06 -0.74 -5.71
CA GLU A 332 13.78 -1.63 -4.56
C GLU A 332 14.56 -2.95 -4.65
N TRP A 333 15.05 -3.30 -5.83
CA TRP A 333 15.72 -4.57 -6.10
C TRP A 333 17.25 -4.38 -6.18
N GLU A 334 17.96 -4.72 -5.10
CA GLU A 334 19.42 -4.60 -5.07
C GLU A 334 20.11 -5.39 -6.18
N GLY A 335 20.93 -4.70 -6.97
CA GLY A 335 21.65 -5.23 -8.12
C GLY A 335 20.81 -5.48 -9.37
N ILE A 336 19.56 -5.02 -9.47
CA ILE A 336 18.65 -5.33 -10.59
C ILE A 336 18.00 -4.08 -11.18
N ASP A 337 18.52 -3.59 -12.32
CA ASP A 337 17.95 -2.42 -13.02
C ASP A 337 16.90 -2.79 -14.09
N SER A 338 16.78 -4.07 -14.45
CA SER A 338 16.04 -4.50 -15.63
C SER A 338 14.55 -4.75 -15.34
N ILE A 339 13.70 -3.78 -15.67
CA ILE A 339 12.23 -3.92 -15.58
C ILE A 339 11.70 -5.19 -16.24
N GLU A 340 12.11 -5.50 -17.48
CA GLU A 340 11.68 -6.71 -18.20
C GLU A 340 12.06 -8.01 -17.46
N TYR A 341 13.18 -7.97 -16.74
CA TYR A 341 13.62 -9.12 -15.95
C TYR A 341 12.72 -9.30 -14.72
N LEU A 342 12.42 -8.21 -14.01
CA LEU A 342 11.50 -8.20 -12.87
C LEU A 342 10.13 -8.73 -13.27
N LEU A 343 9.55 -8.26 -14.38
CA LEU A 343 8.26 -8.76 -14.87
C LEU A 343 8.27 -10.28 -15.14
N SER A 344 9.35 -10.79 -15.74
CA SER A 344 9.51 -12.23 -15.97
C SER A 344 9.60 -13.02 -14.66
N LYS A 345 10.15 -12.41 -13.60
CA LYS A 345 10.23 -13.01 -12.26
C LYS A 345 8.92 -12.86 -11.50
N GLY A 346 8.13 -11.83 -11.78
CA GLY A 346 6.75 -11.70 -11.29
C GLY A 346 5.87 -12.83 -11.81
N GLU A 347 5.90 -13.10 -13.12
CA GLU A 347 5.19 -14.24 -13.71
C GLU A 347 5.63 -15.59 -13.10
N ALA A 348 6.93 -15.76 -12.86
CA ALA A 348 7.47 -16.97 -12.23
C ALA A 348 7.01 -17.12 -10.77
N SER A 349 6.94 -16.02 -10.02
CA SER A 349 6.51 -15.99 -8.62
C SER A 349 5.02 -16.27 -8.48
N ALA A 350 4.18 -15.64 -9.32
CA ALA A 350 2.76 -15.95 -9.39
C ALA A 350 2.48 -17.41 -9.80
N THR A 351 3.27 -17.96 -10.73
CA THR A 351 3.17 -19.38 -11.11
C THR A 351 3.53 -20.32 -9.96
N TRP A 352 4.59 -19.99 -9.20
CA TRP A 352 4.97 -20.76 -8.02
C TRP A 352 3.89 -20.67 -6.93
N ALA A 353 3.36 -19.48 -6.65
CA ALA A 353 2.29 -19.26 -5.69
C ALA A 353 1.04 -20.11 -6.01
N ARG A 354 0.58 -20.10 -7.26
CA ARG A 354 -0.53 -20.96 -7.72
C ARG A 354 -0.25 -22.44 -7.50
N GLY A 355 0.99 -22.87 -7.77
CA GLY A 355 1.42 -24.26 -7.55
C GLY A 355 1.38 -24.70 -6.09
N GLU A 356 1.66 -23.79 -5.16
CA GLU A 356 1.67 -24.09 -3.72
C GLU A 356 0.30 -23.89 -3.05
N LEU A 357 -0.49 -22.90 -3.49
CA LEU A 357 -1.64 -22.40 -2.73
C LEU A 357 -3.00 -22.65 -3.37
N SER A 358 -3.14 -22.86 -4.67
CA SER A 358 -4.48 -23.01 -5.28
C SER A 358 -5.27 -24.18 -4.70
N GLY A 359 -6.42 -23.90 -4.07
CA GLY A 359 -7.26 -24.90 -3.39
C GLY A 359 -6.66 -25.44 -2.08
N ALA A 360 -5.56 -24.86 -1.60
CA ALA A 360 -4.93 -25.29 -0.36
C ALA A 360 -5.77 -24.87 0.84
N THR A 361 -5.82 -25.74 1.86
CA THR A 361 -6.29 -25.34 3.19
C THR A 361 -5.11 -24.73 3.95
N VAL A 362 -5.31 -23.52 4.47
CA VAL A 362 -4.27 -22.70 5.10
C VAL A 362 -4.70 -22.26 6.49
N ASP A 363 -3.73 -21.88 7.32
CA ASP A 363 -3.96 -21.18 8.59
C ASP A 363 -3.43 -19.75 8.48
N LEU A 364 -4.32 -18.79 8.69
CA LEU A 364 -4.06 -17.35 8.66
C LEU A 364 -3.84 -16.82 10.08
N SER A 365 -2.82 -16.00 10.26
CA SER A 365 -2.50 -15.35 11.55
C SER A 365 -2.03 -13.92 11.32
N PHE A 366 -2.23 -13.05 12.31
CA PHE A 366 -1.93 -11.62 12.21
C PHE A 366 -0.63 -11.26 12.92
N ASP A 367 0.01 -10.15 12.51
CA ASP A 367 1.12 -9.57 13.26
C ASP A 367 0.59 -8.65 14.37
N PRO A 368 1.09 -8.73 15.61
CA PRO A 368 0.64 -7.85 16.70
C PRO A 368 1.04 -6.37 16.52
N ALA A 369 1.99 -6.07 15.62
CA ALA A 369 2.37 -4.70 15.27
C ALA A 369 1.44 -4.07 14.21
N GLU A 370 0.53 -4.85 13.63
CA GLU A 370 -0.35 -4.40 12.54
C GLU A 370 -1.84 -4.51 12.90
N GLY A 371 -2.64 -3.72 12.18
CA GLY A 371 -4.08 -3.89 12.15
C GLY A 371 -4.50 -5.18 11.45
N ALA A 372 -5.80 -5.51 11.52
CA ALA A 372 -6.37 -6.61 10.73
C ALA A 372 -6.31 -6.34 9.22
N ARG A 373 -6.37 -5.07 8.81
CA ARG A 373 -6.48 -4.63 7.43
C ARG A 373 -5.52 -3.49 7.11
N GLY A 374 -5.07 -3.44 5.86
CA GLY A 374 -4.35 -2.29 5.29
C GLY A 374 -5.30 -1.30 4.62
N ASP A 375 -4.74 -0.24 4.03
CA ASP A 375 -5.51 0.89 3.48
C ASP A 375 -6.44 0.51 2.32
N PHE A 376 -6.11 -0.56 1.60
CA PHE A 376 -6.93 -1.13 0.51
C PHE A 376 -8.01 -2.09 1.00
N GLY A 377 -8.31 -2.12 2.30
CA GLY A 377 -9.30 -3.01 2.88
C GLY A 377 -8.89 -4.49 2.94
N ARG A 378 -7.76 -4.92 2.36
CA ARG A 378 -7.29 -6.33 2.39
C ARG A 378 -6.87 -6.78 3.80
N LEU A 379 -7.11 -8.04 4.14
CA LEU A 379 -6.59 -8.65 5.37
C LEU A 379 -5.08 -8.76 5.35
N LEU A 380 -4.43 -8.42 6.47
CA LEU A 380 -2.98 -8.48 6.64
C LEU A 380 -2.59 -9.74 7.40
N CYS A 381 -2.17 -10.80 6.70
CA CYS A 381 -1.91 -12.10 7.33
C CYS A 381 -0.54 -12.69 6.99
N TYR A 382 -0.02 -13.48 7.92
CA TYR A 382 0.88 -14.58 7.63
C TYR A 382 0.10 -15.84 7.29
N LEU A 383 0.60 -16.61 6.32
CA LEU A 383 -0.03 -17.83 5.84
C LEU A 383 0.84 -19.05 6.16
N ARG A 384 0.21 -20.08 6.75
CA ARG A 384 0.78 -21.41 6.91
C ARG A 384 -0.01 -22.48 6.17
N TYR A 385 0.67 -23.45 5.58
CA TYR A 385 0.06 -24.49 4.74
C TYR A 385 0.82 -25.82 4.83
N ASP A 386 0.22 -26.87 4.27
CA ASP A 386 0.78 -28.23 4.24
C ASP A 386 1.60 -28.43 2.97
N ALA A 387 2.86 -27.98 3.00
CA ALA A 387 3.70 -27.96 1.81
C ALA A 387 4.21 -29.35 1.39
N ASP A 388 4.26 -30.32 2.31
CA ASP A 388 4.76 -31.67 2.04
C ASP A 388 3.66 -32.74 1.97
N GLY A 389 2.41 -32.37 2.26
CA GLY A 389 1.24 -33.23 2.19
C GLY A 389 1.10 -34.19 3.37
N ASP A 390 1.74 -33.89 4.51
CA ASP A 390 1.71 -34.73 5.71
C ASP A 390 0.46 -34.53 6.58
N GLY A 391 -0.35 -33.51 6.27
CA GLY A 391 -1.56 -33.12 6.95
C GLY A 391 -1.37 -32.06 8.04
N SER A 392 -0.16 -31.56 8.25
CA SER A 392 0.16 -30.45 9.15
C SER A 392 0.41 -29.16 8.38
N ARG A 393 0.01 -28.01 8.93
CA ARG A 393 0.22 -26.69 8.33
C ARG A 393 1.32 -25.93 9.05
N ASP A 394 2.50 -26.53 9.09
CA ASP A 394 3.64 -26.01 9.83
C ASP A 394 4.58 -25.14 8.96
N ASP A 395 4.46 -25.21 7.63
CA ASP A 395 5.23 -24.41 6.68
C ASP A 395 4.69 -22.99 6.56
N SER A 396 5.55 -21.99 6.76
CA SER A 396 5.23 -20.59 6.45
C SER A 396 5.45 -20.32 4.97
N TYR A 397 4.39 -19.93 4.27
CA TYR A 397 4.48 -19.52 2.86
C TYR A 397 5.35 -18.28 2.71
N ASN A 398 5.11 -17.23 3.52
CA ASN A 398 5.87 -15.98 3.50
C ASN A 398 7.38 -16.23 3.56
N ARG A 399 7.82 -17.04 4.55
CA ARG A 399 9.24 -17.38 4.70
C ARG A 399 9.78 -18.19 3.52
N ARG A 400 8.97 -19.06 2.92
CA ARG A 400 9.38 -19.89 1.77
C ARG A 400 9.50 -19.06 0.49
N ALA A 401 8.62 -18.10 0.28
CA ALA A 401 8.69 -17.15 -0.83
C ALA A 401 10.03 -16.39 -0.81
N VAL A 402 10.39 -15.81 0.34
CA VAL A 402 11.68 -15.13 0.53
C VAL A 402 12.86 -16.09 0.39
N ALA A 403 12.80 -17.27 1.01
CA ALA A 403 13.89 -18.25 0.96
C ALA A 403 14.16 -18.79 -0.45
N GLY A 404 13.13 -18.86 -1.30
CA GLY A 404 13.21 -19.26 -2.70
C GLY A 404 13.62 -18.12 -3.64
N GLY A 405 13.63 -16.87 -3.15
CA GLY A 405 13.83 -15.69 -3.98
C GLY A 405 12.64 -15.38 -4.88
N TYR A 406 11.42 -15.76 -4.50
CA TYR A 406 10.19 -15.37 -5.19
C TYR A 406 9.67 -14.00 -4.73
N ALA A 407 10.13 -13.55 -3.56
CA ALA A 407 9.77 -12.26 -2.97
C ALA A 407 11.01 -11.59 -2.38
N ARG A 408 11.00 -10.26 -2.35
CA ARG A 408 11.80 -9.48 -1.42
C ARG A 408 11.06 -9.32 -0.09
N VAL A 409 11.75 -8.84 0.93
CA VAL A 409 11.13 -8.31 2.14
C VAL A 409 10.83 -6.85 1.89
N TYR A 410 9.59 -6.42 2.13
CA TYR A 410 9.30 -4.99 2.23
C TYR A 410 9.57 -4.53 3.66
N ASP A 411 10.22 -3.39 3.79
CA ASP A 411 10.73 -2.88 5.05
C ASP A 411 9.59 -2.21 5.84
N SER A 412 9.27 -2.74 7.02
CA SER A 412 8.14 -2.26 7.86
C SER A 412 8.37 -2.60 9.34
N GLY A 413 7.49 -2.14 10.22
CA GLY A 413 7.53 -2.40 11.67
C GLY A 413 7.19 -3.83 12.12
N LEU A 414 6.98 -4.76 11.18
CA LEU A 414 6.53 -6.12 11.45
C LEU A 414 7.41 -6.89 12.44
N THR A 415 6.79 -7.72 13.28
CA THR A 415 7.49 -8.52 14.30
C THR A 415 8.44 -9.55 13.66
N ASN A 416 8.08 -10.10 12.50
CA ASN A 416 8.91 -11.09 11.79
C ASN A 416 9.91 -10.48 10.79
N HIS A 417 9.92 -9.16 10.62
CA HIS A 417 10.74 -8.45 9.63
C HIS A 417 12.22 -8.90 9.66
N ASP A 418 12.88 -8.74 10.80
CA ASP A 418 14.30 -9.06 10.96
C ASP A 418 14.61 -10.54 10.67
N ALA A 419 13.67 -11.45 10.91
CA ALA A 419 13.85 -12.86 10.60
C ALA A 419 13.78 -13.12 9.09
N PHE A 420 12.93 -12.39 8.37
CA PHE A 420 12.83 -12.46 6.91
C PHE A 420 14.02 -11.81 6.22
N ILE A 421 14.52 -10.67 6.70
CA ILE A 421 15.76 -10.03 6.19
C ILE A 421 16.96 -11.00 6.22
N GLU A 422 17.10 -11.80 7.28
CA GLU A 422 18.18 -12.81 7.33
C GLU A 422 17.98 -13.95 6.31
N VAL A 423 16.73 -14.29 5.99
CA VAL A 423 16.39 -15.30 4.98
C VAL A 423 16.66 -14.74 3.57
N GLU A 424 16.24 -13.51 3.30
CA GLU A 424 16.48 -12.82 2.04
C GLU A 424 17.96 -12.67 1.77
N ARG A 425 18.75 -12.21 2.75
CA ARG A 425 20.21 -12.13 2.62
C ARG A 425 20.81 -13.46 2.16
N THR A 426 20.32 -14.58 2.69
CA THR A 426 20.76 -15.92 2.27
C THR A 426 20.33 -16.25 0.84
N ALA A 427 19.13 -15.85 0.43
CA ALA A 427 18.63 -16.05 -0.93
C ALA A 427 19.44 -15.23 -1.95
N ARG A 428 19.75 -13.98 -1.60
CA ARG A 428 20.61 -13.06 -2.37
C ARG A 428 22.03 -13.59 -2.54
N GLU A 429 22.70 -13.96 -1.45
CA GLU A 429 24.05 -14.54 -1.48
C GLU A 429 24.15 -15.82 -2.33
N ARG A 430 23.03 -16.54 -2.49
CA ARG A 430 22.95 -17.78 -3.27
C ARG A 430 22.44 -17.57 -4.70
N GLY A 431 22.03 -16.35 -5.06
CA GLY A 431 21.42 -16.04 -6.34
C GLY A 431 20.19 -16.89 -6.62
N LEU A 432 19.24 -16.97 -5.68
CA LEU A 432 18.00 -17.74 -5.85
C LEU A 432 16.88 -16.87 -6.43
N GLY A 433 16.07 -17.45 -7.31
CA GLY A 433 14.84 -16.81 -7.80
C GLY A 433 15.13 -15.50 -8.55
N VAL A 434 14.53 -14.39 -8.11
CA VAL A 434 14.78 -13.04 -8.62
C VAL A 434 16.23 -12.60 -8.46
N TRP A 435 16.92 -13.09 -7.44
CA TRP A 435 18.31 -12.73 -7.16
C TRP A 435 19.33 -13.38 -8.10
N GLU A 436 18.90 -14.24 -9.03
CA GLU A 436 19.78 -14.76 -10.10
C GLU A 436 20.34 -13.65 -11.00
N GLY A 437 19.60 -12.54 -11.13
CA GLY A 437 19.94 -11.39 -11.96
C GLY A 437 20.56 -10.24 -11.17
N SER A 438 20.72 -10.38 -9.86
CA SER A 438 21.30 -9.38 -8.98
C SER A 438 22.82 -9.33 -9.15
N ASP A 439 23.36 -8.19 -9.56
CA ASP A 439 24.79 -7.91 -9.62
C ASP A 439 25.12 -6.53 -9.05
N PRO A 440 25.21 -6.39 -7.70
CA PRO A 440 25.50 -5.11 -7.07
C PRO A 440 26.87 -4.53 -7.45
N ASP A 441 27.83 -5.39 -7.80
CA ASP A 441 29.16 -4.97 -8.27
C ASP A 441 29.11 -4.33 -9.67
N ALA A 442 28.05 -4.62 -10.45
CA ALA A 442 27.82 -4.04 -11.77
C ALA A 442 26.99 -2.75 -11.74
N SER A 443 26.41 -2.38 -10.59
CA SER A 443 25.67 -1.14 -10.43
C SER A 443 26.51 0.08 -10.81
N ALA A 444 25.85 1.11 -11.34
CA ALA A 444 26.53 2.31 -11.78
C ALA A 444 27.32 2.92 -10.61
N PRO A 445 28.65 3.07 -10.71
CA PRO A 445 29.45 3.51 -9.58
C PRO A 445 29.10 4.95 -9.24
N THR A 446 28.67 5.18 -8.01
CA THR A 446 28.53 6.50 -7.42
C THR A 446 29.92 7.11 -7.31
N ARG A 447 30.09 8.34 -7.80
CA ARG A 447 31.35 9.07 -7.71
C ARG A 447 31.14 10.29 -6.83
N PRO A 448 31.37 10.17 -5.51
CA PRO A 448 31.23 11.29 -4.60
C PRO A 448 32.05 12.47 -5.11
N SER A 449 31.39 13.62 -5.13
CA SER A 449 32.01 14.89 -5.45
C SER A 449 31.95 15.80 -4.24
N ARG A 450 32.28 17.07 -4.41
CA ARG A 450 32.16 18.01 -3.31
C ARG A 450 30.68 18.20 -2.97
N VAL A 451 30.32 18.12 -1.70
CA VAL A 451 28.99 18.53 -1.22
C VAL A 451 28.87 20.04 -1.40
N GLU A 452 28.02 20.49 -2.31
CA GLU A 452 27.85 21.91 -2.66
C GLU A 452 26.42 22.40 -2.46
N LYS A 453 25.41 21.55 -2.66
CA LYS A 453 24.00 21.96 -2.67
C LYS A 453 23.12 20.90 -2.01
N VAL A 454 22.82 21.07 -0.73
CA VAL A 454 22.08 20.09 0.07
C VAL A 454 20.65 20.55 0.30
N LEU A 455 19.69 19.68 0.02
CA LEU A 455 18.29 19.84 0.36
C LEU A 455 18.03 19.34 1.78
N PHE A 456 17.32 20.14 2.58
CA PHE A 456 16.87 19.77 3.93
C PHE A 456 15.34 19.78 3.96
N PRO A 457 14.66 18.68 3.55
CA PRO A 457 13.22 18.68 3.42
C PRO A 457 12.54 18.85 4.78
N ARG A 458 11.50 19.70 4.81
CA ARG A 458 10.70 20.03 6.00
C ARG A 458 11.56 20.34 7.23
N ALA A 459 12.62 21.12 7.02
CA ALA A 459 13.65 21.34 8.04
C ALA A 459 13.15 21.94 9.36
N ALA A 460 13.81 21.54 10.45
CA ALA A 460 13.77 22.15 11.78
C ALA A 460 15.17 22.66 12.17
N PRO A 461 15.28 23.73 12.98
CA PRO A 461 16.56 24.14 13.51
C PRO A 461 17.05 23.14 14.57
N ILE A 462 18.36 22.98 14.70
CA ILE A 462 18.96 22.18 15.78
C ILE A 462 19.80 23.04 16.72
N GLU A 463 20.06 22.52 17.91
CA GLU A 463 20.98 23.05 18.89
C GLU A 463 22.22 22.14 19.01
N ALA A 464 23.40 22.74 19.04
CA ALA A 464 24.68 22.06 19.22
C ALA A 464 25.39 22.72 20.41
N GLY A 465 25.75 21.91 21.42
CA GLY A 465 26.47 22.38 22.59
C GLY A 465 27.98 22.52 22.36
N GLU A 466 28.75 22.60 23.45
CA GLU A 466 30.21 22.80 23.36
C GLU A 466 30.96 21.58 22.80
N GLY A 467 30.37 20.37 22.93
CA GLY A 467 30.93 19.11 22.44
C GLY A 467 30.66 18.82 20.96
N ALA A 468 29.75 19.57 20.33
CA ALA A 468 29.28 19.31 18.97
C ALA A 468 29.76 20.37 17.96
N ALA A 469 29.98 19.94 16.72
CA ALA A 469 30.35 20.79 15.59
C ALA A 469 29.19 20.91 14.60
N VAL A 470 28.77 22.15 14.28
CA VAL A 470 27.76 22.40 13.25
C VAL A 470 28.37 22.18 11.86
N VAL A 471 27.75 21.30 11.07
CA VAL A 471 28.22 20.91 9.73
C VAL A 471 27.29 21.38 8.60
N ALA A 472 26.12 21.93 8.91
CA ALA A 472 25.27 22.61 7.94
C ALA A 472 24.47 23.76 8.57
N ARG A 473 24.24 24.82 7.79
CA ARG A 473 23.42 25.98 8.19
C ARG A 473 22.42 26.39 7.12
N ALA A 474 21.30 26.93 7.57
CA ALA A 474 20.31 27.54 6.70
C ALA A 474 20.87 28.79 6.00
N GLY A 475 20.49 29.00 4.75
CA GLY A 475 20.89 30.17 3.98
C GLY A 475 20.40 31.50 4.59
N GLU A 476 21.02 32.61 4.17
CA GLU A 476 20.65 33.95 4.66
C GLU A 476 19.23 34.39 4.26
N SER A 477 18.64 33.75 3.24
CA SER A 477 17.26 33.97 2.80
C SER A 477 16.22 33.18 3.58
N ALA A 478 16.65 32.23 4.41
CA ALA A 478 15.75 31.39 5.18
C ALA A 478 14.95 32.21 6.20
N SER A 479 13.80 31.69 6.59
CA SER A 479 12.94 32.20 7.67
C SER A 479 13.69 32.36 9.00
N VAL A 480 14.71 31.51 9.23
CA VAL A 480 15.67 31.62 10.33
C VAL A 480 17.10 31.62 9.75
N PRO A 481 17.63 32.78 9.34
CA PRO A 481 18.94 32.88 8.70
C PRO A 481 20.08 32.28 9.55
N GLY A 482 20.92 31.44 8.95
CA GLY A 482 22.10 30.86 9.61
C GLY A 482 21.80 29.82 10.71
N ALA A 483 20.53 29.42 10.87
CA ALA A 483 20.13 28.37 11.81
C ALA A 483 20.94 27.09 11.55
N PRO A 484 21.50 26.44 12.60
CA PRO A 484 22.08 25.11 12.44
C PRO A 484 21.04 24.12 11.91
N LEU A 485 21.39 23.38 10.86
CA LEU A 485 20.56 22.35 10.25
C LEU A 485 21.12 20.95 10.46
N ALA A 486 22.43 20.82 10.72
CA ALA A 486 23.05 19.56 11.08
C ALA A 486 24.30 19.78 11.93
N ALA A 487 24.54 18.86 12.87
CA ALA A 487 25.72 18.89 13.73
C ALA A 487 26.14 17.48 14.13
N VAL A 488 27.42 17.36 14.45
CA VAL A 488 28.10 16.10 14.77
C VAL A 488 28.74 16.24 16.16
N ASP A 489 28.45 15.29 17.05
CA ASP A 489 29.16 15.05 18.31
C ASP A 489 30.06 13.82 18.14
N GLU A 490 31.32 14.06 17.75
CA GLU A 490 32.33 13.01 17.58
C GLU A 490 32.59 12.24 18.88
N GLY A 491 32.43 12.90 20.04
CA GLY A 491 32.66 12.31 21.36
C GLY A 491 31.60 11.27 21.73
N ALA A 492 30.35 11.51 21.33
CA ALA A 492 29.26 10.56 21.42
C ALA A 492 29.20 9.59 20.23
N SER A 493 29.86 9.93 19.12
CA SER A 493 29.71 9.28 17.80
C SER A 493 28.27 9.37 17.27
N VAL A 494 27.64 10.54 17.47
CA VAL A 494 26.25 10.83 17.12
C VAL A 494 26.17 12.08 16.25
N ALA A 495 25.33 12.06 15.22
CA ALA A 495 24.94 13.25 14.47
C ALA A 495 23.43 13.48 14.59
N LEU A 496 23.03 14.74 14.48
CA LEU A 496 21.64 15.15 14.31
C LEU A 496 21.53 15.98 13.04
N VAL A 497 20.62 15.57 12.16
CA VAL A 497 20.21 16.29 10.96
C VAL A 497 18.77 16.72 11.16
N GLY A 498 18.51 18.03 11.08
CA GLY A 498 17.21 18.66 11.26
C GLY A 498 16.23 18.43 10.11
N ALA A 499 16.37 17.33 9.36
CA ALA A 499 15.57 16.97 8.19
C ALA A 499 15.75 15.47 7.87
N GLN A 500 14.84 14.93 7.07
CA GLN A 500 14.91 13.56 6.54
C GLN A 500 15.63 13.54 5.19
N THR A 501 16.96 13.64 5.20
CA THR A 501 17.76 13.83 3.98
C THR A 501 17.90 12.58 3.10
N ILE A 502 17.27 11.47 3.47
CA ILE A 502 17.26 10.20 2.70
C ILE A 502 15.88 9.81 2.19
N GLY A 503 14.81 10.53 2.60
CA GLY A 503 13.43 10.18 2.24
C GLY A 503 13.05 10.64 0.84
N GLU A 504 12.07 9.95 0.26
CA GLU A 504 11.70 10.07 -1.16
C GLU A 504 10.32 10.75 -1.37
N ASP A 505 9.52 10.88 -0.31
CA ASP A 505 8.15 11.42 -0.33
C ASP A 505 8.03 12.93 -0.64
N TYR A 506 9.15 13.56 -1.01
CA TYR A 506 9.22 14.99 -1.28
C TYR A 506 9.07 15.32 -2.77
N ASP A 507 9.06 14.29 -3.62
CA ASP A 507 8.91 14.39 -5.06
C ASP A 507 7.57 14.99 -5.47
N GLY A 508 7.67 16.07 -6.25
CA GLY A 508 6.55 16.62 -6.99
C GLY A 508 6.98 16.91 -8.42
N PRO A 509 6.04 17.10 -9.36
CA PRO A 509 6.35 17.40 -10.76
C PRO A 509 7.25 18.64 -10.94
N ASP A 510 7.29 19.53 -9.94
CA ASP A 510 8.10 20.75 -9.91
C ASP A 510 9.43 20.62 -9.14
N ALA A 511 9.70 19.50 -8.48
CA ALA A 511 10.91 19.24 -7.69
C ALA A 511 11.16 17.73 -7.52
N PRO A 512 11.86 17.08 -8.45
CA PRO A 512 12.39 15.73 -8.23
C PRO A 512 13.48 15.84 -7.18
N VAL A 513 13.15 15.42 -5.97
CA VAL A 513 14.05 15.23 -4.82
C VAL A 513 14.82 13.91 -4.96
N ASP A 514 14.27 12.96 -5.72
CA ASP A 514 14.89 11.69 -6.15
C ASP A 514 15.97 11.80 -7.22
N ASP A 515 16.17 12.97 -7.86
CA ASP A 515 17.28 13.17 -8.80
C ASP A 515 18.60 13.37 -8.03
N PRO A 516 19.50 12.36 -7.96
CA PRO A 516 20.75 12.45 -7.22
C PRO A 516 21.70 13.51 -7.81
N ASP A 517 21.46 13.99 -9.04
CA ASP A 517 22.21 15.08 -9.66
C ASP A 517 21.65 16.47 -9.29
N ALA A 518 20.43 16.55 -8.75
CA ALA A 518 19.78 17.83 -8.41
C ALA A 518 20.22 18.39 -7.05
N TYR A 519 20.49 17.51 -6.08
CA TYR A 519 20.89 17.83 -4.70
C TYR A 519 21.83 16.78 -4.08
N ASP A 520 22.79 17.24 -3.28
CA ASP A 520 23.77 16.40 -2.60
C ASP A 520 23.25 15.78 -1.28
N ALA A 521 21.94 15.57 -1.11
CA ALA A 521 21.35 15.15 0.18
C ALA A 521 21.84 13.76 0.64
N TYR A 522 21.86 12.78 -0.26
CA TYR A 522 22.41 11.45 0.00
C TYR A 522 23.92 11.49 0.28
N GLN A 523 24.65 12.28 -0.52
CA GLN A 523 26.09 12.46 -0.34
C GLN A 523 26.43 13.14 0.99
N PHE A 524 25.65 14.15 1.40
CA PHE A 524 25.77 14.81 2.69
C PHE A 524 25.56 13.83 3.83
N THR A 525 24.47 13.08 3.82
CA THR A 525 24.16 12.09 4.87
C THR A 525 25.26 11.04 4.97
N THR A 526 25.76 10.57 3.82
CA THR A 526 26.82 9.59 3.74
C THR A 526 28.17 10.15 4.22
N GLY A 527 28.48 11.40 3.91
CA GLY A 527 29.68 12.07 4.42
C GLY A 527 29.64 12.25 5.95
N VAL A 528 28.46 12.57 6.51
CA VAL A 528 28.27 12.62 7.98
C VAL A 528 28.54 11.25 8.62
N VAL A 529 28.11 10.16 7.98
CA VAL A 529 28.45 8.79 8.43
C VAL A 529 29.97 8.59 8.43
N ASP A 530 30.65 8.93 7.34
CA ASP A 530 32.10 8.72 7.20
C ASP A 530 32.94 9.59 8.16
N ASP A 531 32.48 10.80 8.47
CA ASP A 531 33.11 11.69 9.46
C ASP A 531 33.02 11.10 10.87
N LEU A 532 31.93 10.38 11.19
CA LEU A 532 31.70 9.77 12.49
C LEU A 532 32.41 8.43 12.69
N THR A 533 32.66 7.67 11.62
CA THR A 533 33.20 6.32 11.77
C THR A 533 34.17 5.88 10.69
N ALA A 534 35.20 5.16 11.11
CA ALA A 534 36.10 4.41 10.24
C ALA A 534 35.71 2.92 10.10
N ARG A 535 34.60 2.50 10.72
CA ARG A 535 34.13 1.12 10.74
C ARG A 535 33.69 0.70 9.34
N ALA A 536 34.00 -0.53 8.96
CA ALA A 536 33.46 -1.16 7.75
C ALA A 536 32.13 -1.86 8.04
N GLY A 537 31.34 -2.07 7.00
CA GLY A 537 30.00 -2.67 7.08
C GLY A 537 28.97 -1.84 6.32
N GLU A 538 27.75 -2.37 6.29
CA GLU A 538 26.54 -1.75 5.74
C GLU A 538 26.09 -0.54 6.56
N VAL A 539 25.22 0.29 6.00
CA VAL A 539 24.47 1.30 6.75
C VAL A 539 23.17 0.63 7.21
N LEU A 540 22.89 0.69 8.50
CA LEU A 540 21.63 0.20 9.05
C LEU A 540 20.64 1.34 9.20
N ILE A 541 19.34 1.04 9.15
CA ILE A 541 18.28 1.96 9.55
C ILE A 541 17.34 1.28 10.54
N ASP A 542 16.79 2.06 11.46
CA ASP A 542 15.74 1.62 12.37
C ASP A 542 14.36 1.69 11.69
N GLY A 543 13.59 0.60 11.77
CA GLY A 543 12.19 0.55 11.36
C GLY A 543 11.23 0.02 12.42
N GLY A 544 11.71 -0.23 13.65
CA GLY A 544 10.95 -0.88 14.71
C GLY A 544 10.19 0.05 15.64
N HIS A 545 10.24 1.36 15.40
CA HIS A 545 9.72 2.41 16.29
C HIS A 545 8.75 3.35 15.55
N GLY A 546 7.94 2.75 14.68
CA GLY A 546 6.83 3.34 13.93
C GLY A 546 7.26 4.31 12.82
N GLN A 547 8.36 3.99 12.12
CA GLN A 547 8.86 4.77 10.98
C GLN A 547 8.08 4.55 9.68
N PHE A 548 7.56 3.34 9.48
CA PHE A 548 6.88 2.95 8.25
C PHE A 548 5.58 3.76 8.05
N ALA A 549 5.41 4.36 6.86
CA ALA A 549 4.28 5.22 6.50
C ALA A 549 4.03 6.43 7.43
N ALA A 550 5.05 6.84 8.22
CA ALA A 550 4.95 7.98 9.12
C ALA A 550 5.44 9.27 8.45
N GLU A 551 4.61 10.31 8.41
CA GLU A 551 4.92 11.60 7.79
C GLU A 551 6.20 12.25 8.37
N GLU A 552 6.44 12.06 9.67
CA GLU A 552 7.59 12.57 10.39
C GLU A 552 8.83 11.67 10.33
N SER A 553 8.78 10.52 9.67
CA SER A 553 9.87 9.56 9.62
C SER A 553 10.23 9.06 8.21
N VAL A 554 11.21 8.16 8.15
CA VAL A 554 11.64 7.46 6.93
C VAL A 554 11.98 6.03 7.31
N SER A 555 11.40 5.06 6.62
CA SER A 555 11.79 3.64 6.68
C SER A 555 12.77 3.29 5.55
N ALA A 556 13.32 2.08 5.54
CA ALA A 556 14.10 1.64 4.37
C ALA A 556 13.24 1.52 3.10
N GLU A 557 11.94 1.25 3.25
CA GLU A 557 10.99 1.18 2.12
C GLU A 557 10.87 2.55 1.42
N ASP A 558 10.95 3.64 2.19
CA ASP A 558 10.86 5.02 1.69
C ASP A 558 12.25 5.63 1.35
N ALA A 559 13.26 4.78 1.16
CA ALA A 559 14.66 5.14 0.93
C ALA A 559 15.37 4.22 -0.10
N ALA A 560 14.63 3.70 -1.09
CA ALA A 560 15.14 2.81 -2.14
C ALA A 560 16.21 3.45 -3.04
N TYR A 561 16.09 4.72 -3.41
CA TYR A 561 17.12 5.49 -4.13
C TYR A 561 18.34 5.77 -3.26
N PHE A 562 18.18 6.02 -1.95
CA PHE A 562 19.32 6.11 -1.03
C PHE A 562 20.07 4.77 -0.94
N GLN A 563 19.34 3.65 -0.92
CA GLN A 563 19.91 2.31 -1.02
C GLN A 563 20.74 2.16 -2.32
N ARG A 564 20.19 2.55 -3.47
CA ARG A 564 20.92 2.51 -4.76
C ARG A 564 22.14 3.42 -4.77
N TYR A 565 22.05 4.59 -4.14
CA TYR A 565 23.18 5.49 -3.96
C TYR A 565 24.33 4.83 -3.19
N LEU A 566 24.02 4.16 -2.07
CA LEU A 566 25.00 3.44 -1.24
C LEU A 566 25.57 2.21 -1.95
N GLU A 567 24.78 1.48 -2.73
CA GLU A 567 25.26 0.37 -3.54
C GLU A 567 26.30 0.82 -4.57
N GLY A 568 26.09 1.97 -5.22
CA GLY A 568 27.10 2.56 -6.10
C GLY A 568 28.41 2.93 -5.37
N LEU A 569 28.40 2.96 -4.03
CA LEU A 569 29.56 3.08 -3.14
C LEU A 569 29.98 1.74 -2.51
N ASP A 570 29.54 0.61 -3.05
CA ASP A 570 29.89 -0.74 -2.56
C ASP A 570 29.54 -0.87 -1.06
N THR A 571 28.35 -0.38 -0.68
CA THR A 571 27.84 -0.40 0.70
C THR A 571 26.35 -0.77 0.70
N GLY A 572 26.01 -1.82 1.45
CA GLY A 572 24.60 -2.21 1.64
C GLY A 572 23.83 -1.25 2.56
N PHE A 573 22.51 -1.27 2.42
CA PHE A 573 21.56 -0.60 3.29
C PHE A 573 20.57 -1.65 3.80
N THR A 574 20.28 -1.67 5.10
CA THR A 574 19.41 -2.72 5.67
C THR A 574 18.67 -2.20 6.90
N GLN A 575 17.37 -2.45 6.96
CA GLN A 575 16.58 -2.17 8.15
C GLN A 575 16.68 -3.28 9.20
N TYR A 576 16.68 -2.88 10.47
CA TYR A 576 16.40 -3.77 11.59
C TYR A 576 15.43 -3.10 12.56
N ASN A 577 14.48 -3.87 13.07
CA ASN A 577 13.48 -3.41 14.02
C ASN A 577 13.95 -3.62 15.47
N GLU A 578 14.75 -4.66 15.74
CA GLU A 578 15.22 -4.95 17.10
C GLU A 578 16.66 -4.45 17.33
N LEU A 579 16.79 -3.23 17.87
CA LEU A 579 18.10 -2.60 18.08
C LEU A 579 18.84 -3.07 19.34
N ALA A 580 18.19 -3.86 20.22
CA ALA A 580 18.83 -4.42 21.40
C ALA A 580 19.93 -5.46 21.06
N SER A 581 19.92 -5.97 19.83
CA SER A 581 20.84 -7.01 19.38
C SER A 581 22.16 -6.44 18.89
N MET A 582 23.18 -6.44 19.74
CA MET A 582 24.55 -6.08 19.33
C MET A 582 25.07 -6.92 18.14
N ARG A 583 24.56 -8.15 17.94
CA ARG A 583 24.91 -8.97 16.78
C ARG A 583 24.43 -8.33 15.48
N LYS A 584 23.22 -7.75 15.47
CA LYS A 584 22.67 -7.02 14.32
C LYS A 584 23.42 -5.71 14.14
N LEU A 585 23.49 -4.88 15.19
CA LEU A 585 24.15 -3.57 15.15
C LEU A 585 25.61 -3.63 14.65
N THR A 586 26.38 -4.64 15.08
CA THR A 586 27.79 -4.76 14.69
C THR A 586 28.02 -5.22 13.25
N ARG A 587 26.98 -5.53 12.47
CA ARG A 587 27.12 -5.67 11.01
C ARG A 587 27.30 -4.32 10.33
N GLY A 588 26.64 -3.30 10.86
CA GLY A 588 26.68 -1.96 10.32
C GLY A 588 27.92 -1.18 10.73
N ARG A 589 28.31 -0.24 9.86
CA ARG A 589 29.20 0.88 10.21
C ARG A 589 28.45 2.00 10.93
N ALA A 590 27.19 2.20 10.56
CA ALA A 590 26.31 3.22 11.10
C ALA A 590 24.90 2.67 11.30
N VAL A 591 24.16 3.34 12.18
CA VAL A 591 22.70 3.19 12.35
C VAL A 591 22.08 4.55 12.11
N VAL A 592 21.25 4.66 11.08
CA VAL A 592 20.37 5.79 10.84
C VAL A 592 19.12 5.60 11.69
N VAL A 593 18.75 6.64 12.43
CA VAL A 593 17.52 6.69 13.21
C VAL A 593 16.72 7.89 12.71
N SER A 594 15.74 7.66 11.87
CA SER A 594 14.72 8.67 11.56
C SER A 594 13.84 8.93 12.79
N ALA A 595 13.06 10.02 12.78
CA ALA A 595 12.33 10.43 13.96
C ALA A 595 11.39 9.30 14.44
N PRO A 596 11.58 8.76 15.64
CA PRO A 596 10.74 7.69 16.15
C PRO A 596 9.34 8.25 16.44
N THR A 597 8.31 7.44 16.20
CA THR A 597 6.93 7.74 16.64
C THR A 597 6.60 6.99 17.93
N GLU A 598 7.35 5.93 18.25
CA GLU A 598 7.26 5.12 19.47
C GLU A 598 8.52 5.21 20.35
N ASP A 599 8.37 4.88 21.65
CA ASP A 599 9.49 4.92 22.61
C ASP A 599 10.41 3.71 22.46
N TYR A 600 11.73 3.96 22.46
CA TYR A 600 12.73 2.91 22.60
C TYR A 600 12.68 2.27 23.99
N ALA A 601 12.89 0.96 24.07
CA ALA A 601 13.15 0.31 25.34
C ALA A 601 14.54 0.68 25.89
N ASP A 602 14.68 0.67 27.23
CA ASP A 602 15.97 0.93 27.91
C ASP A 602 17.12 0.06 27.39
N ALA A 603 16.82 -1.19 26.99
CA ALA A 603 17.81 -2.12 26.47
C ALA A 603 18.34 -1.70 25.08
N GLU A 604 17.49 -1.10 24.26
CA GLU A 604 17.83 -0.63 22.91
C GLU A 604 18.68 0.64 22.99
N LEU A 605 18.25 1.61 23.82
CA LEU A 605 19.05 2.80 24.11
C LEU A 605 20.44 2.43 24.65
N ALA A 606 20.50 1.45 25.57
CA ALA A 606 21.78 0.96 26.09
C ALA A 606 22.64 0.26 25.02
N ALA A 607 22.02 -0.44 24.07
CA ALA A 607 22.71 -1.10 22.96
C ALA A 607 23.24 -0.07 21.95
N LEU A 608 22.43 0.91 21.53
CA LEU A 608 22.84 1.99 20.63
C LEU A 608 23.97 2.83 21.23
N ARG A 609 23.86 3.24 22.51
CA ARG A 609 24.94 3.96 23.20
C ARG A 609 26.22 3.13 23.28
N ARG A 610 26.11 1.83 23.51
CA ARG A 610 27.27 0.91 23.53
C ARG A 610 27.88 0.75 22.14
N TYR A 611 27.05 0.67 21.11
CA TYR A 611 27.46 0.61 19.71
C TYR A 611 28.22 1.86 19.29
N ALA A 612 27.67 3.05 19.59
CA ALA A 612 28.28 4.34 19.31
C ALA A 612 29.68 4.46 19.95
N ARG A 613 29.77 4.21 21.27
CA ARG A 613 31.04 4.16 22.00
C ARG A 613 32.01 3.06 21.53
N GLY A 614 31.50 2.06 20.81
CA GLY A 614 32.26 1.00 20.17
C GLY A 614 32.83 1.40 18.80
N GLY A 615 32.65 2.65 18.37
CA GLY A 615 33.10 3.19 17.09
C GLY A 615 32.09 3.01 15.96
N GLY A 616 30.83 2.66 16.25
CA GLY A 616 29.74 2.80 15.28
C GLY A 616 29.24 4.23 15.23
N ALA A 617 28.68 4.67 14.10
CA ALA A 617 28.03 5.97 14.00
C ALA A 617 26.51 5.84 14.26
N VAL A 618 25.90 6.81 14.95
CA VAL A 618 24.44 6.94 15.02
C VAL A 618 24.04 8.28 14.38
N VAL A 619 23.24 8.24 13.32
CA VAL A 619 22.81 9.44 12.60
C VAL A 619 21.31 9.62 12.78
N VAL A 620 20.92 10.63 13.54
CA VAL A 620 19.51 10.93 13.82
C VAL A 620 18.98 11.92 12.78
N LEU A 621 17.88 11.56 12.09
CA LEU A 621 17.21 12.40 11.10
C LEU A 621 15.84 12.84 11.66
N ALA A 622 15.65 14.12 11.94
CA ALA A 622 14.42 14.62 12.53
C ALA A 622 14.06 16.02 12.02
N GLY A 623 12.97 16.12 11.26
CA GLY A 623 12.44 17.37 10.70
C GLY A 623 11.43 18.09 11.61
N ARG A 624 10.71 19.06 11.05
CA ARG A 624 9.73 19.89 11.79
C ARG A 624 8.51 19.13 12.33
N ALA A 625 8.20 17.98 11.73
CA ALA A 625 7.05 17.16 12.12
C ALA A 625 7.39 16.20 13.28
N ALA A 626 8.68 16.00 13.57
CA ALA A 626 9.13 15.05 14.58
C ALA A 626 8.66 15.41 16.00
N ASP A 627 8.38 14.39 16.81
CA ASP A 627 8.19 14.54 18.25
C ASP A 627 9.53 14.97 18.90
N ARG A 628 9.61 16.28 19.17
CA ARG A 628 10.80 16.91 19.74
C ARG A 628 11.17 16.37 21.12
N GLU A 629 10.21 15.98 21.95
CA GLU A 629 10.53 15.45 23.28
C GLU A 629 11.16 14.06 23.15
N ARG A 630 10.61 13.23 22.25
CA ARG A 630 11.12 11.88 21.99
C ARG A 630 12.51 11.89 21.36
N VAL A 631 12.73 12.70 20.32
CA VAL A 631 14.04 12.86 19.67
C VAL A 631 15.10 13.34 20.67
N ASN A 632 14.78 14.34 21.50
CA ASN A 632 15.72 14.82 22.50
C ASN A 632 15.97 13.80 23.61
N GLY A 633 14.97 13.01 24.00
CA GLY A 633 15.15 11.89 24.92
C GLY A 633 16.12 10.83 24.39
N LEU A 634 16.04 10.51 23.09
CA LEU A 634 17.00 9.63 22.41
C LEU A 634 18.43 10.21 22.45
N LEU A 635 18.61 11.48 22.06
CA LEU A 635 19.92 12.15 22.04
C LEU A 635 20.55 12.21 23.45
N ASP A 636 19.75 12.55 24.47
CA ASP A 636 20.16 12.54 25.87
C ASP A 636 20.60 11.14 26.32
N ALA A 637 19.87 10.09 25.92
CA ALA A 637 20.21 8.71 26.25
C ALA A 637 21.53 8.24 25.62
N LEU A 638 21.89 8.80 24.47
CA LEU A 638 23.16 8.56 23.77
C LEU A 638 24.33 9.40 24.32
N ASP A 639 24.08 10.32 25.26
CA ASP A 639 25.00 11.36 25.73
C ASP A 639 25.47 12.35 24.63
N ALA A 640 24.64 12.61 23.63
CA ALA A 640 24.99 13.57 22.58
C ALA A 640 24.72 15.02 23.05
N ASP A 641 25.67 15.93 22.81
CA ASP A 641 25.50 17.37 23.08
C ASP A 641 24.74 18.07 21.93
N LEU A 642 23.59 17.49 21.58
CA LEU A 642 22.75 17.82 20.43
C LEU A 642 21.29 17.84 20.86
N ALA A 643 20.49 18.75 20.29
CA ALA A 643 19.04 18.75 20.50
C ALA A 643 18.27 19.27 19.28
N LEU A 644 17.08 18.75 19.05
CA LEU A 644 16.12 19.28 18.08
C LEU A 644 15.46 20.54 18.65
N GLY A 645 15.58 21.63 17.89
CA GLY A 645 14.96 22.92 18.17
C GLY A 645 13.48 22.92 17.85
N ALA A 646 12.78 23.98 18.26
CA ALA A 646 11.37 24.17 17.95
C ALA A 646 11.19 25.03 16.69
N GLY A 647 10.17 24.72 15.89
CA GLY A 647 9.77 25.50 14.71
C GLY A 647 10.27 24.92 13.39
N ALA A 648 10.02 25.65 12.31
CA ALA A 648 10.35 25.27 10.95
C ALA A 648 11.42 26.22 10.38
N VAL A 649 12.28 25.68 9.51
CA VAL A 649 13.16 26.46 8.65
C VAL A 649 12.65 26.35 7.22
N ASP A 650 11.92 27.35 6.77
CA ASP A 650 11.52 27.54 5.36
C ASP A 650 12.46 28.51 4.65
N ASP A 651 12.60 28.41 3.34
CA ASP A 651 13.28 29.41 2.51
C ASP A 651 12.48 29.67 1.22
N ALA A 652 11.91 30.88 1.07
CA ALA A 652 11.12 31.23 -0.10
C ALA A 652 11.95 31.51 -1.37
N SER A 653 13.28 31.58 -1.26
CA SER A 653 14.19 31.95 -2.34
C SER A 653 15.13 30.81 -2.76
N ALA A 654 15.73 30.13 -1.79
CA ALA A 654 16.65 29.01 -2.01
C ALA A 654 15.96 27.70 -1.60
N ASN A 655 15.16 27.15 -2.50
CA ASN A 655 14.41 25.93 -2.27
C ASN A 655 14.28 25.05 -3.52
N ALA A 656 13.82 23.82 -3.31
CA ALA A 656 13.41 22.88 -4.35
C ALA A 656 11.91 23.04 -4.66
N GLY A 657 11.54 24.13 -5.34
CA GLY A 657 10.17 24.39 -5.80
C GLY A 657 9.17 24.85 -4.72
N ARG A 658 9.36 24.47 -3.46
CA ARG A 658 8.48 24.84 -2.33
C ARG A 658 9.27 25.39 -1.13
N PRO A 659 8.75 26.39 -0.38
CA PRO A 659 9.48 26.99 0.73
C PRO A 659 9.90 26.03 1.86
N ASP A 660 9.15 24.95 2.06
CA ASP A 660 9.42 23.90 3.05
C ASP A 660 10.47 22.88 2.59
N LEU A 661 11.05 23.06 1.40
CA LEU A 661 12.17 22.30 0.85
C LEU A 661 13.42 23.18 0.70
N PRO A 662 13.96 23.76 1.80
CA PRO A 662 15.09 24.68 1.75
C PRO A 662 16.38 23.99 1.27
N VAL A 663 17.18 24.74 0.51
CA VAL A 663 18.44 24.29 -0.06
C VAL A 663 19.56 25.20 0.42
N THR A 664 20.67 24.62 0.86
CA THR A 664 21.83 25.38 1.33
C THR A 664 23.15 24.89 0.73
N ASN A 665 24.11 25.80 0.66
CA ASN A 665 25.51 25.54 0.31
C ASN A 665 26.47 25.82 1.47
N ASP A 666 25.95 26.24 2.64
CA ASP A 666 26.75 26.42 3.86
C ASP A 666 26.86 25.07 4.59
N VAL A 667 27.66 24.19 4.00
CA VAL A 667 27.91 22.82 4.44
C VAL A 667 29.39 22.56 4.60
N ALA A 668 29.74 21.81 5.64
CA ALA A 668 31.10 21.47 6.03
C ALA A 668 31.21 19.96 6.28
N VAL A 669 31.03 19.18 5.21
CA VAL A 669 31.17 17.72 5.18
C VAL A 669 32.09 17.37 4.02
N GLU A 670 33.05 16.47 4.26
CA GLU A 670 33.94 15.98 3.21
C GLU A 670 33.22 14.97 2.30
N PRO A 671 33.63 14.81 1.04
CA PRO A 671 33.08 13.77 0.16
C PRO A 671 33.24 12.38 0.80
N PRO A 672 32.17 11.56 0.83
CA PRO A 672 32.26 10.20 1.36
C PRO A 672 33.22 9.32 0.54
N VAL A 673 33.80 8.32 1.20
CA VAL A 673 34.77 7.36 0.65
C VAL A 673 34.34 5.91 1.00
N LEU A 674 33.03 5.65 1.03
CA LEU A 674 32.49 4.31 1.28
C LEU A 674 32.91 3.32 0.18
N GLY A 675 33.19 2.05 0.54
CA GLY A 675 33.68 1.02 -0.38
C GLY A 675 35.18 1.07 -0.74
N SER A 676 35.62 0.19 -1.65
CA SER A 676 37.02 -0.23 -1.98
C SER A 676 38.16 0.81 -2.16
N GLU A 677 37.93 2.11 -1.99
CA GLU A 677 38.98 3.13 -2.10
C GLU A 677 39.93 3.17 -0.90
N ARG A 678 39.50 2.78 0.32
CA ARG A 678 40.42 2.60 1.46
C ARG A 678 41.46 1.50 1.23
N ASP A 679 41.09 0.41 0.56
CA ASP A 679 42.01 -0.70 0.24
C ASP A 679 43.00 -0.36 -0.89
N ARG A 680 42.68 0.62 -1.75
CA ARG A 680 43.56 1.05 -2.85
C ARG A 680 44.69 1.97 -2.37
N ASP A 681 44.51 2.71 -1.29
CA ASP A 681 45.53 3.65 -0.80
C ASP A 681 46.57 2.99 0.12
N GLU A 682 46.22 1.88 0.79
CA GLU A 682 47.21 1.05 1.52
C GLU A 682 48.09 0.18 0.58
N GLY A 683 47.69 0.01 -0.69
CA GLY A 683 48.37 -0.83 -1.69
C GLY A 683 49.63 -0.24 -2.34
N LYS A 684 50.01 1.01 -2.05
CA LYS A 684 51.24 1.64 -2.59
C LYS A 684 52.45 1.50 -1.64
N GLY A 685 52.63 0.31 -1.08
CA GLY A 685 53.77 -0.06 -0.24
C GLY A 685 54.54 -1.27 -0.76
N HIS A 686 55.63 -1.02 -1.50
CA HIS A 686 56.67 -1.99 -1.89
C HIS A 686 56.34 -3.06 -2.94
N GLY A 687 56.60 -2.69 -4.21
CA GLY A 687 56.91 -3.65 -5.25
C GLY A 687 58.19 -4.47 -4.95
N ARG A 688 58.06 -5.79 -5.02
CA ARG A 688 59.11 -6.71 -5.49
C ARG A 688 58.46 -7.81 -6.31
N GLY A 689 58.86 -7.89 -7.58
CA GLY A 689 58.33 -8.85 -8.54
C GLY A 689 58.97 -10.24 -8.50
N ARG A 690 58.58 -11.02 -9.53
CA ARG A 690 58.80 -12.44 -9.84
C ARG A 690 57.75 -13.35 -9.20
N GLY A 691 57.09 -14.24 -9.92
CA GLY A 691 57.25 -14.68 -11.31
C GLY A 691 56.16 -15.71 -11.66
N GLU A 692 56.03 -15.95 -12.96
CA GLU A 692 55.23 -17.00 -13.59
C GLU A 692 55.47 -18.37 -12.95
N ASP A 693 54.39 -19.14 -12.77
CA ASP A 693 54.22 -20.51 -13.31
C ASP A 693 52.85 -21.05 -12.86
N GLY A 694 52.10 -21.64 -13.81
CA GLY A 694 50.75 -22.14 -13.61
C GLY A 694 50.68 -23.54 -13.04
N GLU A 695 49.46 -23.98 -12.71
CA GLU A 695 48.89 -25.30 -13.05
C GLU A 695 47.46 -25.39 -12.50
N GLU A 696 46.57 -25.91 -13.35
CA GLU A 696 45.25 -26.43 -13.00
C GLU A 696 45.37 -27.54 -11.94
N ASP A 697 44.47 -27.57 -10.96
CA ASP A 697 43.75 -28.81 -10.68
C ASP A 697 42.50 -28.57 -9.81
N SER A 698 41.37 -28.98 -10.38
CA SER A 698 40.11 -29.23 -9.69
C SER A 698 40.26 -30.38 -8.69
N LEU A 699 39.54 -30.37 -7.57
CA LEU A 699 38.71 -31.50 -7.16
C LEU A 699 37.79 -31.19 -5.97
N ALA A 700 36.53 -31.53 -6.20
CA ALA A 700 35.40 -31.48 -5.31
C ALA A 700 35.51 -32.42 -4.10
N GLY A 701 34.71 -32.16 -3.06
CA GLY A 701 34.47 -33.14 -2.00
C GLY A 701 33.63 -32.67 -0.83
N ALA A 702 32.30 -32.71 -1.01
CA ALA A 702 31.26 -33.09 -0.05
C ALA A 702 31.08 -32.30 1.27
N LEU A 703 29.83 -31.95 1.59
CA LEU A 703 29.01 -32.68 2.58
C LEU A 703 27.63 -32.03 2.74
N PHE A 704 26.59 -32.79 2.39
CA PHE A 704 25.25 -32.69 2.97
C PHE A 704 25.27 -33.33 4.36
N GLY A 705 24.56 -32.70 5.30
CA GLY A 705 24.25 -33.17 6.64
C GLY A 705 23.28 -32.21 7.30
#